data_AF-A0A937DH80-F1
#
_entry.id   AF-A0A937DH80-F1
#
_cell.length_a   1.000
_cell.length_b   1.000
_cell.length_c   1.000
_cell.angle_alpha   90.00
_cell.angle_beta   90.00
_cell.angle_gamma   90.00
#
_symmetry.space_group_name_H-M   'P 1'
#
loop_
_entity.id
_entity.type
_entity.pdbx_description
1 polymer ?
#
loop_
_entity_poly.entity_id
_entity_poly.type
_entity_poly.pdbx_seq_one_letter_code
_entity_poly.pdbx_strand_id
1 'polypeptide(L)'
;MSELNLKEDSEFIRVKNSLNLSDEQVKHYKGEARNILDKTYTKYKEAIESPNTGRRWFWELVQNAVDTLDDVNQKVDVILEIVRNDPDPYIKFSHNGGPFRLSEKIDDVDDFENFLNPGSGKSFNDTNKGGKFGTGFLSTHCLSPKIRVEGKVKNNEGTFHYNSVLLDRTEIIKTDELSRRVAKLKITKQLIEYQNNKEDSKKEINNVSASFTYLDPLNLEKLSEGIKEIYYSIPYVFAFNPQLNSITISNEGDQHIYTNNQSPLVNNGLKIFQSSYKNEENETMFYVAVLKGEKTEIAWRVELDNSRWFFSNFATEYKEDFKDDYSSLFCRYPLIGSASFKFPVIVNSVKFRPEEKRNGINLIEEDNTNKSLIEEALKLFEQFLINIKEFKAQYNIADIFIIGGTNSLPAWIDKEWYKNIVVKLKELLLNNIQLAISDHESINLRESKIPFLPKNDFDKDVRMNFYNLCKQLFPADVPASHEYNYWYNQLDLQSFSSIKFDLKKLIEFIENDIQSLSNLKSYVNDPINWQKKFLRLISDFDNKLFDHHKVIPNQIGEFKSRTESIFINNDIELEDKSNNRNILLEIYYQIFKSDFEAILLHRDFHDIPNILKEERNRDTKSLIKEIDDGISEIENTEDKDFRKTLQYLFNWLDQNEDEELYKEFKYLNEHQSDLYFKSFTDVDRDLSLSLMQTYDHNSLTALSNAGFNETEVACFVELKDTGVNFEDLSELSQLSGKAGIEEAKKTLKEIVNEKEEKLFKKELGEKIEIILNNLFEREFKEFKAEVKPVNEYDIVIFNERSPEKKFYIELKSLNVDNPEPVKMGIHQAKFASKCPERYALIYISKQRGIEITEEYLKANIICDLKIGINVQPEVEKSLAIDEIKASHNEFRLSIKDPSMKVHIRKNHFFQLKDGFSELQNKINELLK
;
A
#
# COMPACT_ATOMS: atom_id res chain seq x y z
N MET A 1 -39.15 -12.51 74.92
CA MET A 1 -39.43 -11.05 74.96
C MET A 1 -39.41 -10.49 76.38
N SER A 2 -40.21 -11.00 77.33
CA SER A 2 -40.27 -10.48 78.72
C SER A 2 -38.90 -10.32 79.40
N GLU A 3 -38.08 -11.39 79.43
CA GLU A 3 -36.71 -11.37 79.97
C GLU A 3 -35.76 -10.40 79.24
N LEU A 4 -36.07 -10.10 77.99
CA LEU A 4 -35.27 -9.23 77.11
C LEU A 4 -35.57 -7.76 77.39
N ASN A 5 -36.85 -7.41 77.60
CA ASN A 5 -37.23 -6.11 78.14
C ASN A 5 -36.63 -5.91 79.54
N LEU A 6 -36.67 -6.94 80.41
CA LEU A 6 -36.05 -6.88 81.74
C LEU A 6 -34.52 -6.68 81.69
N LYS A 7 -33.81 -7.28 80.73
CA LYS A 7 -32.37 -7.01 80.52
C LYS A 7 -32.09 -5.62 79.96
N GLU A 8 -32.87 -5.15 79.00
CA GLU A 8 -32.73 -3.80 78.43
C GLU A 8 -33.00 -2.72 79.49
N ASP A 9 -34.11 -2.83 80.23
CA ASP A 9 -34.44 -1.88 81.29
C ASP A 9 -33.48 -1.96 82.49
N SER A 10 -32.94 -3.14 82.84
CA SER A 10 -31.92 -3.23 83.91
C SER A 10 -30.55 -2.68 83.51
N GLU A 11 -30.11 -2.82 82.25
CA GLU A 11 -28.96 -2.08 81.71
C GLU A 11 -29.23 -0.56 81.71
N PHE A 12 -30.39 -0.11 81.24
CA PHE A 12 -30.73 1.33 81.27
C PHE A 12 -30.83 1.89 82.68
N ILE A 13 -31.38 1.15 83.65
CA ILE A 13 -31.38 1.53 85.08
C ILE A 13 -29.95 1.58 85.61
N ARG A 14 -29.08 0.63 85.26
CA ARG A 14 -27.66 0.64 85.66
C ARG A 14 -26.91 1.83 85.09
N VAL A 15 -27.11 2.17 83.82
CA VAL A 15 -26.51 3.36 83.16
C VAL A 15 -27.06 4.65 83.78
N LYS A 16 -28.38 4.76 83.97
CA LYS A 16 -29.01 5.91 84.65
C LYS A 16 -28.43 6.14 86.05
N ASN A 17 -28.33 5.07 86.85
CA ASN A 17 -27.87 5.14 88.23
C ASN A 17 -26.35 5.40 88.36
N SER A 18 -25.55 4.97 87.38
CA SER A 18 -24.10 5.23 87.38
C SER A 18 -23.73 6.64 86.88
N LEU A 19 -24.64 7.33 86.20
CA LEU A 19 -24.41 8.63 85.56
C LEU A 19 -25.39 9.73 86.06
N ASN A 20 -26.10 9.48 87.17
CA ASN A 20 -27.02 10.41 87.85
C ASN A 20 -28.07 11.10 86.97
N LEU A 21 -28.57 10.42 85.92
CA LEU A 21 -29.49 11.02 84.96
C LEU A 21 -30.95 11.05 85.41
N SER A 22 -31.66 12.13 85.04
CA SER A 22 -33.12 12.21 85.15
C SER A 22 -33.83 11.31 84.15
N ASP A 23 -35.09 10.94 84.41
CA ASP A 23 -35.91 10.17 83.47
C ASP A 23 -36.16 10.94 82.15
N GLU A 24 -36.16 12.27 82.18
CA GLU A 24 -36.29 13.10 80.99
C GLU A 24 -35.01 13.07 80.14
N GLN A 25 -33.82 13.13 80.76
CA GLN A 25 -32.54 12.97 80.07
C GLN A 25 -32.41 11.58 79.45
N VAL A 26 -32.74 10.52 80.20
CA VAL A 26 -32.74 9.14 79.66
C VAL A 26 -33.74 8.99 78.51
N LYS A 27 -34.93 9.60 78.60
CA LYS A 27 -35.93 9.59 77.52
C LYS A 27 -35.46 10.38 76.30
N HIS A 28 -34.76 11.50 76.48
CA HIS A 28 -34.16 12.32 75.42
C HIS A 28 -33.09 11.53 74.65
N TYR A 29 -32.07 11.01 75.34
CA TYR A 29 -31.02 10.21 74.68
C TYR A 29 -31.57 8.90 74.09
N LYS A 30 -32.58 8.26 74.70
CA LYS A 30 -33.33 7.13 74.08
C LYS A 30 -34.10 7.54 72.81
N GLY A 31 -34.39 8.83 72.61
CA GLY A 31 -34.95 9.36 71.37
C GLY A 31 -33.86 9.54 70.31
N GLU A 32 -32.79 10.26 70.66
CA GLU A 32 -31.65 10.52 69.77
C GLU A 32 -31.00 9.24 69.26
N ALA A 33 -30.68 8.31 70.16
CA ALA A 33 -30.04 7.04 69.82
C ALA A 33 -30.84 6.20 68.80
N ARG A 34 -32.16 6.41 68.67
CA ARG A 34 -32.98 5.82 67.61
C ARG A 34 -32.75 6.51 66.26
N ASN A 35 -32.80 7.84 66.23
CA ASN A 35 -32.55 8.61 65.00
C ASN A 35 -31.14 8.36 64.46
N ILE A 36 -30.16 8.22 65.36
CA ILE A 36 -28.77 7.88 65.04
C ILE A 36 -28.67 6.45 64.49
N LEU A 37 -29.35 5.48 65.11
CA LEU A 37 -29.39 4.09 64.64
C LEU A 37 -29.89 4.00 63.19
N ASP A 38 -31.07 4.58 62.92
CA ASP A 38 -31.74 4.47 61.62
C ASP A 38 -30.95 5.21 60.50
N LYS A 39 -30.39 6.40 60.81
CA LYS A 39 -29.52 7.15 59.88
C LYS A 39 -28.18 6.43 59.62
N THR A 40 -27.52 5.95 60.67
CA THR A 40 -26.21 5.29 60.55
C THR A 40 -26.33 3.97 59.83
N TYR A 41 -27.36 3.15 60.10
CA TYR A 41 -27.62 1.92 59.35
C TYR A 41 -27.76 2.19 57.84
N THR A 42 -28.54 3.22 57.48
CA THR A 42 -28.80 3.57 56.08
C THR A 42 -27.51 3.99 55.37
N LYS A 43 -26.73 4.92 55.94
CA LYS A 43 -25.47 5.40 55.33
C LYS A 43 -24.35 4.35 55.39
N TYR A 44 -24.29 3.49 56.42
CA TYR A 44 -23.38 2.34 56.49
C TYR A 44 -23.66 1.35 55.35
N LYS A 45 -24.94 1.04 55.13
CA LYS A 45 -25.37 0.17 54.03
C LYS A 45 -25.02 0.78 52.67
N GLU A 46 -25.32 2.07 52.45
CA GLU A 46 -24.88 2.81 51.24
C GLU A 46 -23.36 2.79 51.04
N ALA A 47 -22.58 2.89 52.12
CA ALA A 47 -21.12 2.91 52.07
C ALA A 47 -20.53 1.56 51.60
N ILE A 48 -21.11 0.43 52.01
CA ILE A 48 -20.64 -0.90 51.61
C ILE A 48 -21.19 -1.33 50.25
N GLU A 49 -22.46 -1.05 49.96
CA GLU A 49 -23.07 -1.43 48.67
C GLU A 49 -22.62 -0.55 47.50
N SER A 50 -22.12 0.67 47.74
CA SER A 50 -21.57 1.51 46.67
C SER A 50 -20.15 1.06 46.31
N PRO A 51 -19.87 0.70 45.04
CA PRO A 51 -18.55 0.20 44.63
C PRO A 51 -17.44 1.23 44.91
N ASN A 52 -17.75 2.52 44.76
CA ASN A 52 -16.77 3.60 44.75
C ASN A 52 -16.31 4.07 46.13
N THR A 53 -16.89 3.57 47.22
CA THR A 53 -16.55 4.06 48.58
C THR A 53 -15.12 3.71 48.99
N GLY A 54 -14.62 2.54 48.58
CA GLY A 54 -13.25 2.09 48.91
C GLY A 54 -12.18 3.01 48.33
N ARG A 55 -12.44 3.61 47.17
CA ARG A 55 -11.58 4.61 46.54
C ARG A 55 -11.73 6.01 47.18
N ARG A 56 -12.88 6.34 47.78
CA ARG A 56 -13.20 7.69 48.30
C ARG A 56 -12.78 7.96 49.74
N TRP A 57 -12.89 6.99 50.65
CA TRP A 57 -12.88 7.24 52.10
C TRP A 57 -11.64 8.03 52.59
N PHE A 58 -10.48 7.80 51.99
CA PHE A 58 -9.25 8.52 52.34
C PHE A 58 -9.33 10.00 51.96
N TRP A 59 -9.83 10.32 50.78
CA TRP A 59 -9.96 11.69 50.30
C TRP A 59 -11.00 12.49 51.08
N GLU A 60 -12.06 11.86 51.59
CA GLU A 60 -12.99 12.50 52.54
C GLU A 60 -12.27 12.90 53.85
N LEU A 61 -11.37 12.05 54.37
CA LEU A 61 -10.58 12.35 55.57
C LEU A 61 -9.51 13.43 55.32
N VAL A 62 -8.79 13.38 54.19
CA VAL A 62 -7.83 14.44 53.80
C VAL A 62 -8.55 15.76 53.55
N GLN A 63 -9.74 15.75 52.97
CA GLN A 63 -10.55 16.96 52.84
C GLN A 63 -10.87 17.55 54.21
N ASN A 64 -11.39 16.76 55.15
CA ASN A 64 -11.70 17.23 56.51
C ASN A 64 -10.47 17.82 57.22
N ALA A 65 -9.27 17.24 57.01
CA ALA A 65 -8.01 17.73 57.59
C ALA A 65 -7.56 19.11 57.05
N VAL A 66 -7.96 19.46 55.83
CA VAL A 66 -7.57 20.71 55.13
C VAL A 66 -8.65 21.78 55.22
N ASP A 67 -9.94 21.44 55.08
CA ASP A 67 -11.05 22.41 55.13
C ASP A 67 -11.34 22.97 56.55
N THR A 68 -10.73 22.39 57.59
CA THR A 68 -10.85 22.84 58.99
C THR A 68 -9.72 23.77 59.46
N LEU A 69 -8.71 24.04 58.62
CA LEU A 69 -7.54 24.86 58.96
C LEU A 69 -7.90 26.30 59.41
N ASP A 70 -7.17 26.81 60.41
CA ASP A 70 -7.27 28.20 60.86
C ASP A 70 -6.36 29.14 60.05
N ASP A 71 -5.15 28.70 59.69
CA ASP A 71 -4.23 29.44 58.81
C ASP A 71 -4.17 28.78 57.43
N VAL A 72 -4.41 29.57 56.39
CA VAL A 72 -4.34 29.11 54.99
C VAL A 72 -2.91 28.74 54.56
N ASN A 73 -1.89 29.20 55.27
CA ASN A 73 -0.49 28.88 55.01
C ASN A 73 0.00 27.62 55.73
N GLN A 74 -0.76 27.12 56.72
CA GLN A 74 -0.42 25.92 57.47
C GLN A 74 -0.29 24.71 56.52
N LYS A 75 0.77 23.94 56.76
CA LYS A 75 1.06 22.71 56.03
C LYS A 75 0.44 21.51 56.73
N VAL A 76 -0.11 20.59 55.93
CA VAL A 76 -0.80 19.39 56.41
C VAL A 76 -0.02 18.16 55.99
N ASP A 77 0.36 17.38 56.99
CA ASP A 77 0.97 16.07 56.89
C ASP A 77 -0.06 15.03 57.35
N VAL A 78 -0.21 13.99 56.56
CA VAL A 78 -1.18 12.89 56.76
C VAL A 78 -0.41 11.59 56.95
N ILE A 79 -0.83 10.79 57.93
CA ILE A 79 -0.27 9.47 58.20
C ILE A 79 -1.41 8.44 58.17
N LEU A 80 -1.26 7.40 57.36
CA LEU A 80 -2.13 6.23 57.32
C LEU A 80 -1.33 5.01 57.79
N GLU A 81 -1.66 4.51 58.97
CA GLU A 81 -1.03 3.36 59.61
C GLU A 81 -1.95 2.13 59.47
N ILE A 82 -1.43 0.99 59.02
CA ILE A 82 -2.18 -0.24 58.71
C ILE A 82 -1.48 -1.40 59.43
N VAL A 83 -2.23 -2.07 60.31
CA VAL A 83 -1.77 -3.23 61.09
C VAL A 83 -2.82 -4.32 61.03
N ARG A 84 -2.46 -5.48 60.47
CA ARG A 84 -3.39 -6.60 60.19
C ARG A 84 -2.94 -7.92 60.81
N ASN A 85 -1.64 -8.07 61.11
CA ASN A 85 -1.08 -9.29 61.70
C ASN A 85 -1.02 -9.28 63.25
N ASP A 86 -1.41 -8.17 63.88
CA ASP A 86 -1.52 -8.04 65.34
C ASP A 86 -2.83 -8.67 65.87
N PRO A 87 -2.88 -9.15 67.12
CA PRO A 87 -4.13 -9.60 67.77
C PRO A 87 -5.26 -8.56 67.82
N ASP A 88 -4.95 -7.27 67.88
CA ASP A 88 -5.91 -6.14 67.85
C ASP A 88 -5.73 -5.31 66.56
N PRO A 89 -6.10 -5.83 65.37
CA PRO A 89 -5.80 -5.21 64.08
C PRO A 89 -6.56 -3.89 63.87
N TYR A 90 -5.91 -2.93 63.20
CA TYR A 90 -6.45 -1.59 62.97
C TYR A 90 -5.93 -0.91 61.69
N ILE A 91 -6.70 0.08 61.24
CA ILE A 91 -6.28 1.10 60.27
C ILE A 91 -6.41 2.46 60.96
N LYS A 92 -5.40 3.32 60.92
CA LYS A 92 -5.38 4.60 61.62
C LYS A 92 -4.95 5.73 60.70
N PHE A 93 -5.90 6.60 60.37
CA PHE A 93 -5.64 7.88 59.71
C PHE A 93 -5.31 8.92 60.78
N SER A 94 -4.28 9.75 60.58
CA SER A 94 -3.88 10.84 61.49
C SER A 94 -3.41 12.06 60.69
N HIS A 95 -3.64 13.28 61.18
CA HIS A 95 -3.15 14.51 60.55
C HIS A 95 -2.76 15.59 61.55
N ASN A 96 -1.86 16.51 61.15
CA ASN A 96 -1.52 17.73 61.89
C ASN A 96 -2.30 18.98 61.42
N GLY A 97 -3.29 18.80 60.53
CA GLY A 97 -4.13 19.87 59.97
C GLY A 97 -5.08 20.53 60.98
N GLY A 98 -6.29 20.89 60.53
CA GLY A 98 -7.24 21.64 61.36
C GLY A 98 -7.71 20.89 62.62
N PRO A 99 -8.04 21.61 63.70
CA PRO A 99 -8.63 21.04 64.91
C PRO A 99 -10.15 20.86 64.75
N PHE A 100 -10.73 20.01 65.59
CA PHE A 100 -12.17 20.03 65.83
C PHE A 100 -12.57 21.31 66.57
N ARG A 101 -13.81 21.76 66.42
CA ARG A 101 -14.33 23.00 67.00
C ARG A 101 -15.55 22.72 67.89
N LEU A 102 -15.65 23.47 68.98
CA LEU A 102 -16.93 23.65 69.66
C LEU A 102 -17.81 24.63 68.86
N SER A 103 -19.12 24.52 69.05
CA SER A 103 -20.08 25.48 68.52
C SER A 103 -19.99 26.84 69.23
N GLU A 104 -20.11 27.92 68.46
CA GLU A 104 -20.24 29.28 68.99
C GLU A 104 -21.64 29.60 69.58
N LYS A 105 -22.67 28.78 69.28
CA LYS A 105 -24.04 28.97 69.81
C LYS A 105 -24.48 27.80 70.68
N ILE A 106 -25.23 28.14 71.73
CA ILE A 106 -25.79 27.20 72.73
C ILE A 106 -26.74 26.15 72.09
N ASP A 107 -27.39 26.49 70.96
CA ASP A 107 -28.32 25.61 70.24
C ASP A 107 -27.70 24.87 69.03
N ASP A 108 -26.43 25.11 68.71
CA ASP A 108 -25.71 24.49 67.58
C ASP A 108 -24.73 23.41 68.08
N VAL A 109 -24.53 22.37 67.26
CA VAL A 109 -23.86 21.09 67.61
C VAL A 109 -22.36 21.17 67.40
N ASP A 110 -21.54 20.64 68.33
CA ASP A 110 -20.08 20.58 68.16
C ASP A 110 -19.60 19.46 67.21
N ASP A 111 -18.37 19.54 66.70
CA ASP A 111 -17.86 18.61 65.68
C ASP A 111 -17.87 17.14 66.14
N PHE A 112 -17.58 16.87 67.42
CA PHE A 112 -17.60 15.51 67.98
C PHE A 112 -19.04 14.99 68.13
N GLU A 113 -19.95 15.85 68.56
CA GLU A 113 -21.37 15.54 68.66
C GLU A 113 -22.01 15.31 67.27
N ASN A 114 -21.51 15.95 66.21
CA ASN A 114 -21.92 15.65 64.82
C ASN A 114 -21.46 14.25 64.34
N PHE A 115 -20.33 13.70 64.83
CA PHE A 115 -19.94 12.31 64.54
C PHE A 115 -20.73 11.29 65.37
N LEU A 116 -21.12 11.66 66.59
CA LEU A 116 -22.01 10.85 67.44
C LEU A 116 -23.45 10.85 66.90
N ASN A 117 -23.94 12.01 66.47
CA ASN A 117 -25.28 12.27 65.97
C ASN A 117 -25.23 12.94 64.57
N PRO A 118 -25.13 12.16 63.48
CA PRO A 118 -25.08 12.66 62.09
C PRO A 118 -26.41 13.24 61.58
N GLY A 119 -27.18 13.89 62.46
CA GLY A 119 -28.56 14.25 62.22
C GLY A 119 -29.08 15.47 62.97
N SER A 120 -28.27 16.08 63.84
CA SER A 120 -28.60 17.27 64.61
C SER A 120 -28.09 18.58 63.99
N GLY A 121 -27.02 18.54 63.19
CA GLY A 121 -26.47 19.71 62.50
C GLY A 121 -27.47 20.46 61.59
N LYS A 122 -27.94 21.63 62.06
CA LYS A 122 -28.87 22.53 61.34
C LYS A 122 -28.20 23.83 60.91
N SER A 123 -27.32 23.79 59.91
CA SER A 123 -26.91 24.99 59.19
C SER A 123 -27.00 24.77 57.68
N PHE A 124 -27.72 25.67 57.00
CA PHE A 124 -28.12 25.49 55.58
C PHE A 124 -27.60 26.61 54.67
N ASN A 125 -26.81 27.55 55.21
CA ASN A 125 -26.60 28.88 54.62
C ASN A 125 -25.13 29.28 54.32
N ASP A 126 -24.12 28.43 54.58
CA ASP A 126 -22.71 28.80 54.32
C ASP A 126 -22.15 28.07 53.08
N THR A 127 -22.51 28.57 51.89
CA THR A 127 -22.31 27.92 50.59
C THR A 127 -20.87 27.94 50.04
N ASN A 128 -19.88 28.39 50.84
CA ASN A 128 -18.47 28.47 50.42
C ASN A 128 -17.53 27.48 51.13
N LYS A 129 -18.00 26.67 52.08
CA LYS A 129 -17.19 25.60 52.72
C LYS A 129 -17.63 24.24 52.19
N GLY A 130 -16.67 23.48 51.65
CA GLY A 130 -16.94 22.19 51.03
C GLY A 130 -17.17 21.10 52.07
N GLY A 131 -18.39 20.61 52.19
CA GLY A 131 -18.71 19.43 53.01
C GLY A 131 -19.93 19.64 53.91
N LYS A 132 -20.95 18.81 53.71
CA LYS A 132 -21.98 18.60 54.75
C LYS A 132 -21.34 17.74 55.84
N PHE A 133 -21.04 18.33 57.00
CA PHE A 133 -20.43 17.61 58.11
C PHE A 133 -21.22 16.33 58.43
N GLY A 134 -20.49 15.21 58.62
CA GLY A 134 -21.05 13.88 58.88
C GLY A 134 -21.14 12.93 57.69
N THR A 135 -21.47 13.37 56.45
CA THR A 135 -21.69 12.42 55.35
C THR A 135 -20.42 11.75 54.85
N GLY A 136 -19.32 12.50 54.72
CA GLY A 136 -18.00 11.96 54.33
C GLY A 136 -17.46 10.97 55.37
N PHE A 137 -17.53 11.32 56.65
CA PHE A 137 -17.11 10.42 57.73
C PHE A 137 -17.92 9.11 57.76
N LEU A 138 -19.24 9.16 57.53
CA LEU A 138 -20.07 7.96 57.46
C LEU A 138 -19.66 7.03 56.30
N SER A 139 -19.11 7.55 55.19
CA SER A 139 -18.62 6.71 54.10
C SER A 139 -17.43 5.84 54.55
N THR A 140 -16.58 6.35 55.45
CA THR A 140 -15.40 5.64 55.95
C THR A 140 -15.72 4.39 56.78
N HIS A 141 -16.96 4.23 57.22
CA HIS A 141 -17.41 3.01 57.91
C HIS A 141 -17.38 1.77 57.00
N CYS A 142 -17.14 1.91 55.69
CA CYS A 142 -16.85 0.79 54.80
C CYS A 142 -15.61 -0.02 55.23
N LEU A 143 -14.67 0.58 56.00
CA LEU A 143 -13.51 -0.11 56.57
C LEU A 143 -13.85 -0.87 57.85
N SER A 144 -14.58 -0.23 58.78
CA SER A 144 -15.01 -0.81 60.05
C SER A 144 -16.24 -0.09 60.64
N PRO A 145 -17.15 -0.81 61.31
CA PRO A 145 -18.20 -0.24 62.16
C PRO A 145 -17.69 0.28 63.52
N LYS A 146 -16.42 0.07 63.87
CA LYS A 146 -15.86 0.29 65.21
C LYS A 146 -14.70 1.30 65.10
N ILE A 147 -15.00 2.57 65.29
CA ILE A 147 -14.07 3.68 65.02
C ILE A 147 -13.75 4.45 66.29
N ARG A 148 -12.48 4.53 66.68
CA ARG A 148 -12.02 5.48 67.70
C ARG A 148 -11.65 6.80 67.03
N VAL A 149 -12.28 7.89 67.45
CA VAL A 149 -11.97 9.26 67.02
C VAL A 149 -11.26 9.96 68.17
N GLU A 150 -10.05 10.47 67.95
CA GLU A 150 -9.32 11.27 68.92
C GLU A 150 -8.79 12.57 68.30
N GLY A 151 -8.73 13.66 69.07
CA GLY A 151 -8.09 14.89 68.59
C GLY A 151 -8.30 16.13 69.45
N LYS A 152 -7.59 17.20 69.05
CA LYS A 152 -7.66 18.54 69.61
C LYS A 152 -9.02 19.16 69.29
N VAL A 153 -9.72 19.61 70.33
CA VAL A 153 -10.94 20.41 70.23
C VAL A 153 -10.61 21.82 70.68
N LYS A 154 -10.87 22.79 69.80
CA LYS A 154 -10.71 24.22 70.04
C LYS A 154 -11.98 24.77 70.69
N ASN A 155 -11.85 25.39 71.86
CA ASN A 155 -12.96 26.11 72.50
C ASN A 155 -13.12 27.52 71.93
N ASN A 156 -14.21 28.20 72.29
CA ASN A 156 -14.56 29.53 71.77
C ASN A 156 -13.57 30.64 72.24
N GLU A 157 -12.72 30.34 73.23
CA GLU A 157 -11.64 31.21 73.71
C GLU A 157 -10.32 30.96 72.97
N GLY A 158 -10.28 30.00 72.03
CA GLY A 158 -9.10 29.63 71.25
C GLY A 158 -8.15 28.65 71.93
N THR A 159 -8.50 28.12 73.11
CA THR A 159 -7.71 27.10 73.82
C THR A 159 -8.05 25.69 73.34
N PHE A 160 -7.17 24.72 73.64
CA PHE A 160 -7.29 23.34 73.17
C PHE A 160 -7.39 22.32 74.31
N HIS A 161 -8.33 21.39 74.18
CA HIS A 161 -8.42 20.15 74.98
C HIS A 161 -8.39 18.94 74.02
N TYR A 162 -8.18 17.70 74.50
CA TYR A 162 -7.99 16.54 73.63
C TYR A 162 -9.03 15.44 73.91
N ASN A 163 -10.05 15.33 73.06
CA ASN A 163 -11.13 14.36 73.25
C ASN A 163 -10.84 13.03 72.54
N SER A 164 -11.42 11.94 73.06
CA SER A 164 -11.27 10.57 72.56
C SER A 164 -12.59 9.80 72.74
N VAL A 165 -13.25 9.45 71.65
CA VAL A 165 -14.55 8.76 71.63
C VAL A 165 -14.47 7.46 70.84
N LEU A 166 -15.02 6.36 71.38
CA LEU A 166 -15.16 5.09 70.65
C LEU A 166 -16.59 4.94 70.10
N LEU A 167 -16.72 5.06 68.79
CA LEU A 167 -17.96 4.85 68.03
C LEU A 167 -18.09 3.36 67.68
N ASP A 168 -18.69 2.57 68.56
CA ASP A 168 -19.10 1.20 68.24
C ASP A 168 -20.46 1.21 67.52
N ARG A 169 -20.47 0.74 66.27
CA ARG A 169 -21.66 0.54 65.40
C ARG A 169 -21.84 -0.93 65.01
N THR A 170 -21.11 -1.87 65.62
CA THR A 170 -21.03 -3.28 65.21
C THR A 170 -22.39 -3.99 65.22
N GLU A 171 -23.25 -3.64 66.18
CA GLU A 171 -24.60 -4.21 66.30
C GLU A 171 -25.62 -3.57 65.34
N ILE A 172 -25.28 -2.45 64.68
CA ILE A 172 -26.15 -1.78 63.70
C ILE A 172 -26.25 -2.61 62.41
N ILE A 173 -25.18 -3.34 62.07
CA ILE A 173 -25.10 -4.20 60.88
C ILE A 173 -26.22 -5.26 60.89
N LYS A 174 -26.55 -5.77 62.08
CA LYS A 174 -27.49 -6.85 62.30
C LYS A 174 -28.92 -6.30 62.34
N THR A 175 -29.80 -6.86 61.52
CA THR A 175 -31.17 -6.33 61.33
C THR A 175 -32.19 -6.83 62.35
N ASP A 176 -31.81 -7.76 63.22
CA ASP A 176 -32.69 -8.34 64.24
C ASP A 176 -33.00 -7.36 65.39
N GLU A 177 -34.07 -7.65 66.13
CA GLU A 177 -34.58 -6.77 67.17
C GLU A 177 -33.63 -6.66 68.38
N LEU A 178 -32.91 -7.74 68.72
CA LEU A 178 -31.99 -7.76 69.87
C LEU A 178 -30.77 -6.91 69.57
N SER A 179 -30.14 -7.10 68.41
CA SER A 179 -28.97 -6.31 68.02
C SER A 179 -29.30 -4.82 67.90
N ARG A 180 -30.48 -4.47 67.36
CA ARG A 180 -30.97 -3.08 67.33
C ARG A 180 -31.15 -2.46 68.72
N ARG A 181 -31.64 -3.23 69.71
CA ARG A 181 -31.73 -2.77 71.12
C ARG A 181 -30.34 -2.58 71.74
N VAL A 182 -29.40 -3.52 71.52
CA VAL A 182 -28.01 -3.41 72.02
C VAL A 182 -27.26 -2.24 71.35
N ALA A 183 -27.44 -2.03 70.04
CA ALA A 183 -26.90 -0.88 69.33
C ALA A 183 -27.39 0.45 69.93
N LYS A 184 -28.70 0.54 70.21
CA LYS A 184 -29.30 1.71 70.84
C LYS A 184 -28.76 1.96 72.26
N LEU A 185 -28.56 0.92 73.06
CA LEU A 185 -27.88 0.99 74.35
C LEU A 185 -26.46 1.54 74.21
N LYS A 186 -25.65 1.00 73.29
CA LYS A 186 -24.28 1.44 73.00
C LYS A 186 -24.22 2.93 72.60
N ILE A 187 -25.08 3.37 71.66
CA ILE A 187 -25.17 4.78 71.25
C ILE A 187 -25.59 5.67 72.43
N THR A 188 -26.63 5.29 73.18
CA THR A 188 -27.10 6.07 74.34
C THR A 188 -25.99 6.26 75.36
N LYS A 189 -25.25 5.20 75.68
CA LYS A 189 -24.12 5.23 76.59
C LYS A 189 -23.02 6.20 76.10
N GLN A 190 -22.63 6.12 74.82
CA GLN A 190 -21.60 6.98 74.23
C GLN A 190 -21.97 8.47 74.24
N LEU A 191 -23.24 8.83 74.00
CA LEU A 191 -23.71 10.22 74.10
C LEU A 191 -23.51 10.77 75.51
N ILE A 192 -23.88 10.00 76.54
CA ILE A 192 -23.75 10.41 77.94
C ILE A 192 -22.26 10.46 78.35
N GLU A 193 -21.47 9.46 77.96
CA GLU A 193 -20.02 9.42 78.20
C GLU A 193 -19.31 10.60 77.51
N TYR A 194 -19.77 11.07 76.35
CA TYR A 194 -19.22 12.27 75.73
C TYR A 194 -19.59 13.54 76.51
N GLN A 195 -20.88 13.80 76.75
CA GLN A 195 -21.33 15.03 77.43
C GLN A 195 -20.73 15.16 78.84
N ASN A 196 -20.56 14.05 79.58
CA ASN A 196 -19.99 14.08 80.93
C ASN A 196 -18.47 14.31 80.96
N ASN A 197 -17.73 14.02 79.87
CA ASN A 197 -16.25 14.14 79.82
C ASN A 197 -15.78 15.32 78.95
N LYS A 198 -16.71 16.16 78.46
CA LYS A 198 -16.49 17.18 77.43
C LYS A 198 -15.41 18.24 77.78
N GLU A 199 -15.15 18.48 79.06
CA GLU A 199 -14.17 19.48 79.54
C GLU A 199 -12.93 18.88 80.24
N ASP A 200 -12.92 17.58 80.55
CA ASP A 200 -11.98 17.01 81.55
C ASP A 200 -10.67 16.45 80.94
N SER A 201 -10.45 16.68 79.64
CA SER A 201 -9.59 15.83 78.80
C SER A 201 -8.14 16.32 78.67
N LYS A 202 -7.41 16.29 79.79
CA LYS A 202 -5.99 16.68 79.91
C LYS A 202 -5.02 15.56 79.51
N LYS A 203 -4.87 15.30 78.21
CA LYS A 203 -3.69 14.60 77.63
C LYS A 203 -2.63 15.61 77.17
N GLU A 204 -1.37 15.17 77.04
CA GLU A 204 -0.33 15.97 76.37
C GLU A 204 -0.69 16.22 74.89
N ILE A 205 -0.47 17.46 74.44
CA ILE A 205 -0.91 17.94 73.13
C ILE A 205 0.17 17.65 72.09
N ASN A 206 0.12 16.44 71.51
CA ASN A 206 1.02 16.03 70.43
C ASN A 206 0.82 16.86 69.14
N ASN A 207 1.76 16.75 68.19
CA ASN A 207 1.67 17.44 66.89
C ASN A 207 0.46 16.98 66.05
N VAL A 208 -0.05 15.75 66.25
CA VAL A 208 -1.29 15.26 65.62
C VAL A 208 -2.50 16.07 66.11
N SER A 209 -3.22 16.71 65.19
CA SER A 209 -4.45 17.46 65.46
C SER A 209 -5.65 16.54 65.63
N ALA A 210 -5.81 15.52 64.78
CA ALA A 210 -6.81 14.48 64.98
C ALA A 210 -6.41 13.14 64.32
N SER A 211 -7.06 12.07 64.77
CA SER A 211 -6.89 10.71 64.26
C SER A 211 -8.18 9.88 64.33
N PHE A 212 -8.32 8.97 63.36
CA PHE A 212 -9.46 8.08 63.17
C PHE A 212 -8.93 6.65 63.06
N THR A 213 -9.15 5.84 64.09
CA THR A 213 -8.67 4.45 64.19
C THR A 213 -9.83 3.48 64.00
N TYR A 214 -9.87 2.84 62.84
CA TYR A 214 -10.79 1.77 62.46
C TYR A 214 -10.28 0.46 63.04
N LEU A 215 -10.89 0.01 64.14
CA LEU A 215 -10.56 -1.22 64.85
C LEU A 215 -11.29 -2.40 64.21
N ASP A 216 -10.72 -3.60 64.25
CA ASP A 216 -11.30 -4.83 63.68
C ASP A 216 -11.69 -4.65 62.19
N PRO A 217 -10.80 -4.18 61.30
CA PRO A 217 -11.17 -3.79 59.93
C PRO A 217 -11.71 -4.96 59.11
N LEU A 218 -12.98 -4.86 58.72
CA LEU A 218 -13.75 -5.97 58.12
C LEU A 218 -13.60 -6.07 56.59
N ASN A 219 -13.11 -5.02 55.93
CA ASN A 219 -13.10 -4.93 54.47
C ASN A 219 -11.72 -4.56 53.90
N LEU A 220 -10.87 -5.58 53.73
CA LEU A 220 -9.54 -5.44 53.14
C LEU A 220 -9.58 -5.10 51.64
N GLU A 221 -10.66 -5.41 50.94
CA GLU A 221 -10.86 -5.04 49.53
C GLU A 221 -11.03 -3.52 49.39
N LYS A 222 -11.92 -2.91 50.18
CA LYS A 222 -12.13 -1.45 50.21
C LYS A 222 -10.91 -0.67 50.74
N LEU A 223 -10.07 -1.29 51.57
CA LEU A 223 -8.75 -0.75 51.90
C LEU A 223 -7.79 -0.78 50.69
N SER A 224 -7.69 -1.92 50.00
CA SER A 224 -6.82 -2.11 48.82
C SER A 224 -7.18 -1.17 47.66
N GLU A 225 -8.48 -1.03 47.36
CA GLU A 225 -8.99 -0.02 46.42
C GLU A 225 -8.56 1.41 46.78
N GLY A 226 -8.61 1.74 48.08
CA GLY A 226 -8.20 3.06 48.59
C GLY A 226 -6.71 3.30 48.37
N ILE A 227 -5.85 2.37 48.77
CA ILE A 227 -4.39 2.50 48.63
C ILE A 227 -3.99 2.68 47.15
N LYS A 228 -4.62 1.93 46.25
CA LYS A 228 -4.41 2.07 44.80
C LYS A 228 -4.84 3.44 44.28
N GLU A 229 -6.05 3.89 44.62
CA GLU A 229 -6.51 5.24 44.23
C GLU A 229 -5.61 6.35 44.79
N ILE A 230 -5.07 6.19 46.00
CA ILE A 230 -4.12 7.14 46.60
C ILE A 230 -2.88 7.28 45.73
N TYR A 231 -2.23 6.17 45.35
CA TYR A 231 -1.02 6.18 44.52
C TYR A 231 -1.20 6.99 43.23
N TYR A 232 -2.26 6.72 42.45
CA TYR A 232 -2.47 7.39 41.17
C TYR A 232 -2.93 8.86 41.30
N SER A 233 -3.76 9.19 42.29
CA SER A 233 -4.29 10.55 42.47
C SER A 233 -3.32 11.52 43.18
N ILE A 234 -2.34 11.02 43.96
CA ILE A 234 -1.43 11.85 44.77
C ILE A 234 -0.74 13.00 43.98
N PRO A 235 -0.12 12.78 42.80
CA PRO A 235 0.62 13.84 42.11
C PRO A 235 -0.27 15.04 41.76
N TYR A 236 -1.52 14.76 41.37
CA TYR A 236 -2.52 15.79 41.06
C TYR A 236 -3.09 16.44 42.32
N VAL A 237 -3.36 15.66 43.37
CA VAL A 237 -3.84 16.21 44.65
C VAL A 237 -2.80 17.17 45.25
N PHE A 238 -1.50 16.85 45.21
CA PHE A 238 -0.46 17.79 45.64
C PHE A 238 -0.38 19.06 44.78
N ALA A 239 -0.55 18.94 43.46
CA ALA A 239 -0.56 20.10 42.55
C ALA A 239 -1.76 21.04 42.78
N PHE A 240 -2.94 20.48 43.12
CA PHE A 240 -4.16 21.26 43.40
C PHE A 240 -4.28 21.73 44.86
N ASN A 241 -3.56 21.12 45.81
CA ASN A 241 -3.64 21.41 47.24
C ASN A 241 -2.27 21.79 47.81
N PRO A 242 -1.80 23.04 47.62
CA PRO A 242 -0.49 23.51 48.11
C PRO A 242 -0.37 23.56 49.65
N GLN A 243 -1.45 23.30 50.38
CA GLN A 243 -1.47 23.12 51.83
C GLN A 243 -1.05 21.70 52.23
N LEU A 244 -1.33 20.69 51.40
CA LEU A 244 -0.97 19.30 51.67
C LEU A 244 0.52 19.10 51.36
N ASN A 245 1.29 18.74 52.38
CA ASN A 245 2.75 18.69 52.35
C ASN A 245 3.30 17.27 52.23
N SER A 246 2.73 16.33 52.99
CA SER A 246 3.07 14.90 52.87
C SER A 246 1.89 13.97 53.12
N ILE A 247 1.96 12.78 52.52
CA ILE A 247 1.17 11.60 52.87
C ILE A 247 2.16 10.47 53.17
N THR A 248 2.10 9.90 54.36
CA THR A 248 2.84 8.68 54.73
C THR A 248 1.86 7.53 54.83
N ILE A 249 2.13 6.41 54.15
CA ILE A 249 1.40 5.15 54.33
C ILE A 249 2.37 4.14 54.96
N SER A 250 2.07 3.72 56.18
CA SER A 250 2.83 2.73 56.94
C SER A 250 2.02 1.43 56.99
N ASN A 251 2.55 0.35 56.43
CA ASN A 251 1.85 -0.93 56.24
C ASN A 251 2.66 -2.08 56.83
N GLU A 252 2.23 -2.62 57.98
CA GLU A 252 2.99 -3.59 58.80
C GLU A 252 4.41 -3.11 59.18
N GLY A 253 4.69 -1.80 59.06
CA GLY A 253 5.99 -1.17 59.29
C GLY A 253 6.70 -0.66 58.04
N ASP A 254 6.37 -1.15 56.83
CA ASP A 254 6.90 -0.62 55.56
C ASP A 254 6.33 0.78 55.30
N GLN A 255 7.20 1.76 55.06
CA GLN A 255 6.83 3.17 54.96
C GLN A 255 6.96 3.72 53.54
N HIS A 256 5.82 4.07 52.96
CA HIS A 256 5.70 4.78 51.69
C HIS A 256 5.41 6.26 51.96
N ILE A 257 6.42 7.12 51.77
CA ILE A 257 6.33 8.57 52.02
C ILE A 257 6.21 9.30 50.70
N TYR A 258 5.14 10.09 50.54
CA TYR A 258 4.88 10.97 49.40
C TYR A 258 5.00 12.42 49.86
N THR A 259 5.72 13.28 49.13
CA THR A 259 5.97 14.69 49.53
C THR A 259 5.74 15.68 48.39
N ASN A 260 5.15 16.84 48.72
CA ASN A 260 4.84 17.94 47.81
C ASN A 260 6.01 18.93 47.71
N ASN A 261 6.67 19.02 46.55
CA ASN A 261 7.83 19.88 46.36
C ASN A 261 7.36 21.27 45.89
N GLN A 262 7.30 22.20 46.86
CA GLN A 262 6.42 23.38 46.83
C GLN A 262 6.78 24.51 45.83
N SER A 263 7.74 24.30 44.92
CA SER A 263 8.17 25.27 43.90
C SER A 263 8.04 24.67 42.50
N PRO A 264 6.92 24.93 41.77
CA PRO A 264 6.77 24.43 40.41
C PRO A 264 7.75 25.12 39.46
N LEU A 265 8.33 24.35 38.54
CA LEU A 265 9.10 24.90 37.43
C LEU A 265 8.16 25.60 36.44
N VAL A 266 8.61 26.68 35.80
CA VAL A 266 7.87 27.32 34.71
C VAL A 266 8.54 26.96 33.39
N ASN A 267 7.77 26.36 32.47
CA ASN A 267 8.23 25.97 31.14
C ASN A 267 7.13 26.30 30.11
N ASN A 268 7.43 27.15 29.13
CA ASN A 268 6.48 27.65 28.11
C ASN A 268 5.08 28.01 28.66
N GLY A 269 5.04 28.76 29.76
CA GLY A 269 3.79 29.20 30.41
C GLY A 269 3.07 28.13 31.26
N LEU A 270 3.47 26.86 31.17
CA LEU A 270 2.98 25.79 32.04
C LEU A 270 3.73 25.80 33.38
N LYS A 271 3.04 25.42 34.46
CA LYS A 271 3.63 25.21 35.79
C LYS A 271 3.80 23.72 36.03
N ILE A 272 5.03 23.22 36.02
CA ILE A 272 5.35 21.82 36.30
C ILE A 272 5.55 21.67 37.81
N PHE A 273 4.51 21.22 38.50
CA PHE A 273 4.57 20.81 39.90
C PHE A 273 5.37 19.51 40.04
N GLN A 274 6.02 19.36 41.19
CA GLN A 274 6.87 18.23 41.51
C GLN A 274 6.39 17.55 42.80
N SER A 275 6.46 16.23 42.83
CA SER A 275 6.32 15.46 44.07
C SER A 275 7.27 14.27 44.05
N SER A 276 7.63 13.79 45.23
CA SER A 276 8.41 12.56 45.39
C SER A 276 7.58 11.46 46.04
N TYR A 277 7.93 10.22 45.74
CA TYR A 277 7.62 9.02 46.49
C TYR A 277 8.92 8.40 46.98
N LYS A 278 8.93 7.85 48.18
CA LYS A 278 10.08 7.15 48.77
C LYS A 278 9.62 5.98 49.64
N ASN A 279 10.29 4.84 49.52
CA ASN A 279 10.28 3.78 50.54
C ASN A 279 11.74 3.37 50.88
N GLU A 280 11.95 2.22 51.53
CA GLU A 280 13.30 1.78 51.91
C GLU A 280 14.21 1.48 50.70
N GLU A 281 13.64 1.05 49.57
CA GLU A 281 14.38 0.60 48.38
C GLU A 281 14.48 1.66 47.28
N ASN A 282 13.43 2.46 47.08
CA ASN A 282 13.24 3.29 45.89
C ASN A 282 12.87 4.74 46.23
N GLU A 283 13.30 5.68 45.38
CA GLU A 283 12.88 7.08 45.41
C GLU A 283 12.54 7.54 43.98
N THR A 284 11.28 7.97 43.78
CA THR A 284 10.69 8.25 42.47
C THR A 284 10.17 9.68 42.45
N MET A 285 10.40 10.40 41.34
CA MET A 285 9.85 11.74 41.11
C MET A 285 8.65 11.69 40.17
N PHE A 286 7.57 12.37 40.53
CA PHE A 286 6.42 12.63 39.66
C PHE A 286 6.34 14.12 39.32
N TYR A 287 5.86 14.41 38.11
CA TYR A 287 5.73 15.76 37.60
C TYR A 287 4.32 15.96 37.03
N VAL A 288 3.72 17.12 37.27
CA VAL A 288 2.38 17.47 36.78
C VAL A 288 2.42 18.86 36.17
N ALA A 289 2.23 18.94 34.86
CA ALA A 289 2.09 20.20 34.13
C ALA A 289 0.67 20.74 34.33
N VAL A 290 0.57 21.92 34.95
CA VAL A 290 -0.69 22.60 35.27
C VAL A 290 -0.79 23.93 34.51
N LEU A 291 -1.97 24.21 33.97
CA LEU A 291 -2.36 25.54 33.47
C LEU A 291 -3.60 26.02 34.23
N LYS A 292 -3.63 27.30 34.61
CA LYS A 292 -4.62 27.89 35.51
C LYS A 292 -5.32 29.10 34.87
N GLY A 293 -6.64 29.08 34.88
CA GLY A 293 -7.51 30.19 34.49
C GLY A 293 -7.96 31.04 35.69
N GLU A 294 -9.17 31.61 35.58
CA GLU A 294 -9.78 32.40 36.65
C GLU A 294 -10.35 31.52 37.78
N LYS A 295 -11.01 30.43 37.40
CA LYS A 295 -11.80 29.56 38.30
C LYS A 295 -11.50 28.08 38.07
N THR A 296 -10.92 27.74 36.93
CA THR A 296 -10.59 26.36 36.53
C THR A 296 -9.08 26.18 36.38
N GLU A 297 -8.61 24.97 36.67
CA GLU A 297 -7.25 24.49 36.44
C GLU A 297 -7.33 23.23 35.59
N ILE A 298 -6.35 23.01 34.72
CA ILE A 298 -6.16 21.73 34.03
C ILE A 298 -4.78 21.18 34.31
N ALA A 299 -4.66 19.86 34.37
CA ALA A 299 -3.42 19.17 34.73
C ALA A 299 -3.19 17.91 33.89
N TRP A 300 -1.93 17.69 33.51
CA TRP A 300 -1.45 16.48 32.86
C TRP A 300 -0.16 16.01 33.56
N ARG A 301 -0.09 14.74 33.99
CA ARG A 301 1.17 14.13 34.41
C ARG A 301 2.18 14.12 33.26
N VAL A 302 3.43 14.45 33.57
CA VAL A 302 4.56 14.45 32.65
C VAL A 302 5.72 13.67 33.23
N GLU A 303 6.62 13.22 32.36
CA GLU A 303 7.81 12.45 32.69
C GLU A 303 9.02 13.13 32.03
N LEU A 304 10.21 12.98 32.65
CA LEU A 304 11.43 13.66 32.24
C LEU A 304 12.50 12.61 31.90
N ASP A 305 12.71 12.36 30.62
CA ASP A 305 13.79 11.49 30.12
C ASP A 305 14.75 12.29 29.21
N ASN A 306 16.06 12.05 29.34
CA ASN A 306 17.11 12.69 28.52
C ASN A 306 16.94 14.22 28.35
N SER A 307 16.53 14.91 29.43
CA SER A 307 16.20 16.35 29.47
C SER A 307 15.05 16.80 28.56
N ARG A 308 14.16 15.88 28.17
CA ARG A 308 12.92 16.14 27.42
C ARG A 308 11.71 15.75 28.26
N TRP A 309 10.65 16.56 28.16
CA TRP A 309 9.37 16.28 28.80
C TRP A 309 8.48 15.47 27.86
N PHE A 310 7.93 14.38 28.37
CA PHE A 310 6.92 13.54 27.73
C PHE A 310 5.63 13.64 28.55
N PHE A 311 4.46 13.52 27.93
CA PHE A 311 3.20 13.35 28.66
C PHE A 311 3.06 11.88 29.10
N SER A 312 2.38 11.58 30.20
CA SER A 312 1.99 10.20 30.53
C SER A 312 0.50 10.00 30.26
N ASN A 313 0.09 8.76 29.95
CA ASN A 313 -1.33 8.43 29.90
C ASN A 313 -1.84 7.91 31.25
N PHE A 314 -2.39 8.83 32.03
CA PHE A 314 -3.19 8.56 33.23
C PHE A 314 -4.25 7.46 33.04
N ALA A 315 -4.90 7.38 31.87
CA ALA A 315 -5.91 6.36 31.61
C ALA A 315 -5.31 4.95 31.43
N THR A 316 -4.07 4.83 30.96
CA THR A 316 -3.34 3.54 30.90
C THR A 316 -2.84 3.16 32.28
N GLU A 317 -2.34 4.11 33.07
CA GLU A 317 -1.94 3.88 34.48
C GLU A 317 -3.11 3.28 35.29
N TYR A 318 -4.32 3.84 35.18
CA TYR A 318 -5.51 3.30 35.85
C TYR A 318 -6.00 1.96 35.29
N LYS A 319 -5.59 1.57 34.07
CA LYS A 319 -6.29 0.50 33.32
C LYS A 319 -6.12 -0.88 33.93
N GLU A 320 -4.98 -1.12 34.57
CA GLU A 320 -4.65 -2.42 35.18
C GLU A 320 -5.49 -2.67 36.45
N ASP A 321 -5.70 -1.64 37.28
CA ASP A 321 -6.44 -1.73 38.54
C ASP A 321 -7.94 -1.41 38.42
N PHE A 322 -8.28 -0.40 37.63
CA PHE A 322 -9.61 0.23 37.60
C PHE A 322 -10.25 0.27 36.20
N LYS A 323 -9.57 -0.28 35.18
CA LYS A 323 -10.02 -0.25 33.77
C LYS A 323 -10.30 1.19 33.34
N ASP A 324 -11.43 1.47 32.70
CA ASP A 324 -11.77 2.80 32.20
C ASP A 324 -12.42 3.72 33.26
N ASP A 325 -12.49 3.32 34.54
CA ASP A 325 -13.17 4.05 35.64
C ASP A 325 -12.25 5.09 36.36
N TYR A 326 -11.41 5.79 35.59
CA TYR A 326 -10.60 6.92 36.05
C TYR A 326 -11.39 8.23 36.05
N SER A 327 -11.20 9.10 37.06
CA SER A 327 -11.92 10.37 37.13
C SER A 327 -11.12 11.51 36.49
N SER A 328 -11.68 12.12 35.44
CA SER A 328 -11.14 13.32 34.79
C SER A 328 -11.54 14.63 35.50
N LEU A 329 -12.48 14.57 36.45
CA LEU A 329 -12.98 15.72 37.20
C LEU A 329 -12.48 15.70 38.65
N PHE A 330 -11.91 16.82 39.09
CA PHE A 330 -11.43 17.06 40.45
C PHE A 330 -12.10 18.30 41.04
N CYS A 331 -12.38 18.26 42.34
CA CYS A 331 -12.69 19.46 43.14
C CYS A 331 -11.82 19.38 44.39
N ARG A 332 -10.55 19.84 44.24
CA ARG A 332 -9.35 19.51 45.04
C ARG A 332 -8.93 18.03 45.01
N TYR A 333 -9.90 17.14 45.11
CA TYR A 333 -9.76 15.69 45.18
C TYR A 333 -10.59 15.04 44.05
N PRO A 334 -10.26 13.81 43.60
CA PRO A 334 -10.94 13.15 42.50
C PRO A 334 -12.44 12.96 42.79
N LEU A 335 -13.30 13.28 41.81
CA LEU A 335 -14.74 13.03 41.88
C LEU A 335 -15.05 11.59 41.47
N ILE A 336 -14.65 10.64 42.31
CA ILE A 336 -14.62 9.20 42.00
C ILE A 336 -16.00 8.68 41.59
N GLY A 337 -16.09 8.04 40.42
CA GLY A 337 -17.32 7.62 39.77
C GLY A 337 -17.82 8.59 38.69
N SER A 338 -17.17 9.74 38.51
CA SER A 338 -17.43 10.64 37.39
C SER A 338 -16.80 10.20 36.07
N ALA A 339 -16.16 9.03 36.03
CA ALA A 339 -15.35 8.53 34.92
C ALA A 339 -16.06 8.40 33.56
N SER A 340 -17.39 8.44 33.55
CA SER A 340 -18.23 8.51 32.36
C SER A 340 -18.22 9.88 31.67
N PHE A 341 -17.82 10.94 32.38
CA PHE A 341 -17.36 12.18 31.78
C PHE A 341 -15.87 12.04 31.41
N LYS A 342 -15.56 12.24 30.13
CA LYS A 342 -14.23 12.08 29.55
C LYS A 342 -13.73 13.42 29.04
N PHE A 343 -12.53 13.79 29.47
CA PHE A 343 -11.83 15.00 29.06
C PHE A 343 -10.35 14.65 28.86
N PRO A 344 -9.64 15.30 27.92
CA PRO A 344 -8.23 15.04 27.61
C PRO A 344 -7.26 15.00 28.79
N VAL A 345 -7.56 15.80 29.81
CA VAL A 345 -6.70 16.15 30.94
C VAL A 345 -7.56 16.19 32.20
N ILE A 346 -6.93 16.18 33.36
CA ILE A 346 -7.66 16.35 34.61
C ILE A 346 -8.09 17.81 34.74
N VAL A 347 -9.38 18.04 34.95
CA VAL A 347 -9.98 19.37 35.17
C VAL A 347 -10.30 19.53 36.65
N ASN A 348 -9.65 20.50 37.31
CA ASN A 348 -9.92 20.88 38.68
C ASN A 348 -10.66 22.22 38.75
N SER A 349 -11.66 22.32 39.62
CA SER A 349 -12.14 23.62 40.09
C SER A 349 -12.68 23.55 41.51
N VAL A 350 -12.18 24.45 42.36
CA VAL A 350 -12.74 24.70 43.70
C VAL A 350 -14.13 25.37 43.67
N LYS A 351 -14.68 25.65 42.48
CA LYS A 351 -16.02 26.21 42.26
C LYS A 351 -16.99 25.24 41.58
N PHE A 352 -16.58 24.00 41.28
CA PHE A 352 -17.54 22.96 40.90
C PHE A 352 -18.56 22.71 42.01
N ARG A 353 -19.81 22.43 41.61
CA ARG A 353 -20.87 21.96 42.51
C ARG A 353 -21.11 20.47 42.26
N PRO A 354 -20.48 19.57 43.04
CA PRO A 354 -20.67 18.13 42.91
C PRO A 354 -21.98 17.65 43.54
N GLU A 355 -22.42 16.45 43.17
CA GLU A 355 -23.49 15.73 43.87
C GLU A 355 -23.10 15.39 45.33
N GLU A 356 -24.09 15.09 46.20
CA GLU A 356 -23.83 14.75 47.63
C GLU A 356 -22.83 13.61 47.82
N LYS A 357 -22.76 12.66 46.87
CA LYS A 357 -21.84 11.51 46.93
C LYS A 357 -20.52 11.73 46.16
N ARG A 358 -20.22 12.98 45.77
CA ARG A 358 -19.01 13.43 45.05
C ARG A 358 -18.65 12.60 43.81
N ASN A 359 -19.68 12.07 43.14
CA ASN A 359 -19.61 11.11 42.03
C ASN A 359 -19.81 11.73 40.64
N GLY A 360 -19.92 13.05 40.56
CA GLY A 360 -20.29 13.80 39.37
C GLY A 360 -20.55 15.27 39.71
N ILE A 361 -20.78 16.09 38.69
CA ILE A 361 -21.18 17.50 38.78
C ILE A 361 -22.47 17.66 37.99
N ASN A 362 -23.50 18.34 38.50
CA ASN A 362 -24.74 18.47 37.72
C ASN A 362 -24.49 19.32 36.45
N LEU A 363 -24.83 18.77 35.29
CA LEU A 363 -24.70 19.42 33.98
C LEU A 363 -26.04 19.43 33.21
N ILE A 364 -27.19 19.27 33.88
CA ILE A 364 -28.53 19.30 33.26
C ILE A 364 -29.35 20.52 33.73
N GLU A 365 -29.15 20.99 34.96
CA GLU A 365 -29.84 22.17 35.51
C GLU A 365 -29.56 23.48 34.73
N GLU A 366 -30.48 24.44 34.85
CA GLU A 366 -30.33 25.80 34.28
C GLU A 366 -29.15 26.58 34.87
N ASP A 367 -28.63 26.18 36.04
CA ASP A 367 -27.42 26.75 36.61
C ASP A 367 -26.17 26.29 35.83
N ASN A 368 -25.88 27.05 34.78
CA ASN A 368 -24.75 26.84 33.90
C ASN A 368 -23.36 27.04 34.57
N THR A 369 -23.25 27.19 35.90
CA THR A 369 -21.96 27.28 36.62
C THR A 369 -21.02 26.13 36.24
N ASN A 370 -21.48 24.88 36.37
CA ASN A 370 -20.63 23.71 36.08
C ASN A 370 -20.28 23.64 34.58
N LYS A 371 -21.23 23.92 33.67
CA LYS A 371 -20.96 23.98 32.22
C LYS A 371 -19.92 25.06 31.88
N SER A 372 -20.01 26.24 32.50
CA SER A 372 -19.09 27.36 32.29
C SER A 372 -17.65 27.03 32.71
N LEU A 373 -17.47 26.28 33.80
CA LEU A 373 -16.15 25.83 34.27
C LEU A 373 -15.51 24.81 33.29
N ILE A 374 -16.31 23.96 32.64
CA ILE A 374 -15.83 23.06 31.57
C ILE A 374 -15.54 23.85 30.27
N GLU A 375 -16.30 24.90 29.95
CA GLU A 375 -15.96 25.78 28.82
C GLU A 375 -14.73 26.68 29.08
N GLU A 376 -14.41 26.97 30.34
CA GLU A 376 -13.10 27.50 30.74
C GLU A 376 -11.99 26.45 30.55
N ALA A 377 -12.24 25.19 30.96
CA ALA A 377 -11.31 24.08 30.75
C ALA A 377 -10.97 23.85 29.27
N LEU A 378 -11.93 24.02 28.35
CA LEU A 378 -11.68 23.96 26.90
C LEU A 378 -10.70 25.03 26.42
N LYS A 379 -10.84 26.27 26.89
CA LYS A 379 -9.95 27.39 26.53
C LYS A 379 -8.55 27.19 27.10
N LEU A 380 -8.46 26.69 28.33
CA LEU A 380 -7.19 26.30 28.92
C LEU A 380 -6.57 25.13 28.14
N PHE A 381 -7.36 24.17 27.68
CA PHE A 381 -6.86 23.04 26.90
C PHE A 381 -6.33 23.48 25.52
N GLU A 382 -6.99 24.42 24.84
CA GLU A 382 -6.47 25.06 23.63
C GLU A 382 -5.11 25.75 23.89
N GLN A 383 -5.01 26.54 24.95
CA GLN A 383 -3.75 27.20 25.35
C GLN A 383 -2.65 26.18 25.71
N PHE A 384 -3.01 25.08 26.38
CA PHE A 384 -2.08 23.98 26.70
C PHE A 384 -1.56 23.32 25.42
N LEU A 385 -2.45 22.98 24.47
CA LEU A 385 -2.07 22.44 23.16
C LEU A 385 -1.19 23.41 22.34
N ILE A 386 -1.33 24.73 22.53
CA ILE A 386 -0.44 25.73 21.91
C ILE A 386 0.94 25.74 22.59
N ASN A 387 0.98 25.81 23.92
CA ASN A 387 2.22 25.87 24.71
C ASN A 387 3.14 24.65 24.50
N ILE A 388 2.57 23.48 24.20
CA ILE A 388 3.31 22.23 24.01
C ILE A 388 3.81 22.01 22.57
N LYS A 389 3.50 22.89 21.60
CA LYS A 389 3.94 22.70 20.19
C LYS A 389 5.45 22.61 20.01
N GLU A 390 6.22 23.30 20.86
CA GLU A 390 7.69 23.27 20.85
C GLU A 390 8.28 22.01 21.51
N PHE A 391 7.47 21.22 22.24
CA PHE A 391 7.93 20.00 22.88
C PHE A 391 8.08 18.93 21.81
N LYS A 392 9.33 18.51 21.53
CA LYS A 392 9.69 17.45 20.56
C LYS A 392 9.25 16.03 20.96
N ALA A 393 8.23 15.92 21.80
CA ALA A 393 7.60 14.70 22.26
C ALA A 393 6.08 14.93 22.36
N GLN A 394 5.42 15.00 21.20
CA GLN A 394 3.95 15.05 21.10
C GLN A 394 3.30 13.67 21.25
N TYR A 395 4.13 12.62 21.40
CA TYR A 395 3.75 11.30 21.88
C TYR A 395 3.02 11.41 23.23
N ASN A 396 2.07 10.50 23.47
CA ASN A 396 1.18 10.44 24.64
C ASN A 396 0.08 11.53 24.70
N ILE A 397 -0.08 12.37 23.66
CA ILE A 397 -1.26 13.26 23.51
C ILE A 397 -2.48 12.52 22.92
N ALA A 398 -2.31 11.38 22.22
CA ALA A 398 -3.42 10.73 21.49
C ALA A 398 -4.40 9.97 22.38
N ASP A 399 -3.98 9.54 23.57
CA ASP A 399 -4.74 8.73 24.53
C ASP A 399 -6.03 9.39 25.07
N ILE A 400 -6.28 10.65 24.69
CA ILE A 400 -7.56 11.36 24.82
C ILE A 400 -8.74 10.52 24.31
N PHE A 401 -8.52 9.60 23.36
CA PHE A 401 -9.58 8.85 22.69
C PHE A 401 -10.00 7.54 23.37
N ILE A 402 -10.34 7.65 24.65
CA ILE A 402 -11.46 6.89 25.23
C ILE A 402 -12.68 7.80 25.47
N ILE A 403 -12.98 8.68 24.50
CA ILE A 403 -14.33 9.28 24.37
C ILE A 403 -15.27 8.21 23.80
N GLY A 404 -15.56 7.20 24.62
CA GLY A 404 -16.52 6.15 24.31
C GLY A 404 -17.88 6.76 23.93
N GLY A 405 -18.55 6.14 22.95
CA GLY A 405 -19.70 6.76 22.28
C GLY A 405 -20.78 7.26 23.24
N THR A 406 -21.29 8.47 22.99
CA THR A 406 -22.31 9.20 23.79
C THR A 406 -23.68 8.50 23.92
N ASN A 407 -23.75 7.21 23.61
CA ASN A 407 -24.94 6.37 23.66
C ASN A 407 -25.37 6.08 25.09
N SER A 408 -24.42 5.84 26.00
CA SER A 408 -24.67 5.70 27.45
C SER A 408 -23.91 6.77 28.22
N LEU A 409 -24.62 7.85 28.59
CA LEU A 409 -24.15 8.89 29.50
C LEU A 409 -25.02 8.85 30.77
N PRO A 410 -24.49 9.18 31.96
CA PRO A 410 -25.28 9.27 33.18
C PRO A 410 -26.40 10.30 33.10
N ALA A 411 -27.43 10.11 33.93
CA ALA A 411 -28.54 11.05 34.11
C ALA A 411 -28.16 12.39 34.80
N TRP A 412 -26.86 12.73 34.89
CA TRP A 412 -26.34 14.05 35.30
C TRP A 412 -25.64 14.81 34.17
N ILE A 413 -25.44 14.20 33.00
CA ILE A 413 -24.81 14.83 31.83
C ILE A 413 -25.85 15.20 30.77
N ASP A 414 -25.93 16.48 30.41
CA ASP A 414 -26.61 16.94 29.20
C ASP A 414 -25.92 16.37 27.94
N LYS A 415 -26.62 15.44 27.28
CA LYS A 415 -26.11 14.66 26.15
C LYS A 415 -25.90 15.50 24.88
N GLU A 416 -26.60 16.61 24.70
CA GLU A 416 -26.45 17.45 23.50
C GLU A 416 -25.35 18.49 23.70
N TRP A 417 -25.31 19.13 24.85
CA TRP A 417 -24.19 20.00 25.24
C TRP A 417 -22.87 19.21 25.28
N TYR A 418 -22.84 18.03 25.89
CA TYR A 418 -21.61 17.23 25.96
C TYR A 418 -21.13 16.73 24.58
N LYS A 419 -22.04 16.41 23.64
CA LYS A 419 -21.67 16.17 22.24
C LYS A 419 -20.97 17.39 21.61
N ASN A 420 -21.45 18.61 21.89
CA ASN A 420 -20.82 19.84 21.42
C ASN A 420 -19.41 20.03 22.04
N ILE A 421 -19.24 19.75 23.35
CA ILE A 421 -17.92 19.72 24.00
C ILE A 421 -16.97 18.73 23.30
N VAL A 422 -17.44 17.52 22.98
CA VAL A 422 -16.65 16.50 22.25
C VAL A 422 -16.28 16.97 20.84
N VAL A 423 -17.17 17.66 20.12
CA VAL A 423 -16.85 18.24 18.79
C VAL A 423 -15.81 19.36 18.91
N LYS A 424 -15.96 20.28 19.88
CA LYS A 424 -14.96 21.33 20.16
C LYS A 424 -13.58 20.71 20.45
N LEU A 425 -13.52 19.65 21.27
CA LEU A 425 -12.28 18.92 21.56
C LEU A 425 -11.64 18.32 20.30
N LYS A 426 -12.41 17.68 19.43
CA LYS A 426 -11.90 17.14 18.15
C LYS A 426 -11.30 18.25 17.28
N GLU A 427 -11.99 19.38 17.12
CA GLU A 427 -11.50 20.51 16.33
C GLU A 427 -10.21 21.12 16.90
N LEU A 428 -10.12 21.29 18.23
CA LEU A 428 -8.89 21.75 18.90
C LEU A 428 -7.70 20.83 18.64
N LEU A 429 -7.93 19.52 18.64
CA LEU A 429 -6.89 18.51 18.44
C LEU A 429 -6.43 18.45 16.98
N LEU A 430 -7.39 18.43 16.03
CA LEU A 430 -7.10 18.54 14.59
C LEU A 430 -6.25 19.78 14.29
N ASN A 431 -6.55 20.93 14.90
CA ASN A 431 -5.86 22.19 14.66
C ASN A 431 -4.46 22.30 15.28
N ASN A 432 -4.21 21.68 16.44
CA ASN A 432 -3.02 21.99 17.23
C ASN A 432 -1.95 20.90 17.28
N ILE A 433 -2.30 19.63 17.02
CA ILE A 433 -1.33 18.52 16.97
C ILE A 433 -0.51 18.59 15.67
N GLN A 434 0.77 18.25 15.77
CA GLN A 434 1.70 18.07 14.65
C GLN A 434 2.24 16.64 14.70
N LEU A 435 2.17 15.92 13.57
CA LEU A 435 2.68 14.56 13.43
C LEU A 435 4.03 14.59 12.72
N ALA A 436 5.05 13.92 13.24
CA ALA A 436 6.34 13.80 12.53
C ALA A 436 6.18 13.01 11.22
N ILE A 437 6.69 13.57 10.12
CA ILE A 437 6.78 12.93 8.79
C ILE A 437 8.17 12.29 8.61
N SER A 438 9.18 13.02 9.07
CA SER A 438 10.62 12.77 9.04
C SER A 438 11.25 13.36 10.33
N ASP A 439 12.56 13.24 10.54
CA ASP A 439 13.23 13.79 11.72
C ASP A 439 13.23 15.34 11.77
N HIS A 440 12.80 16.00 10.69
CA HIS A 440 12.88 17.46 10.50
C HIS A 440 11.55 18.11 10.05
N GLU A 441 10.55 17.33 9.66
CA GLU A 441 9.27 17.82 9.09
C GLU A 441 8.07 17.22 9.82
N SER A 442 7.01 18.02 9.96
CA SER A 442 5.73 17.60 10.55
C SER A 442 4.54 18.15 9.77
N ILE A 443 3.40 17.45 9.82
CA ILE A 443 2.12 17.89 9.26
C ILE A 443 1.09 18.09 10.37
N ASN A 444 0.18 19.06 10.18
CA ASN A 444 -0.94 19.28 11.07
C ASN A 444 -1.89 18.07 11.06
N LEU A 445 -2.41 17.67 12.22
CA LEU A 445 -3.28 16.50 12.30
C LEU A 445 -4.48 16.60 11.33
N ARG A 446 -5.09 17.80 11.16
CA ARG A 446 -6.17 18.07 10.20
C ARG A 446 -5.84 17.71 8.74
N GLU A 447 -4.59 17.91 8.34
CA GLU A 447 -4.12 17.78 6.95
C GLU A 447 -3.55 16.37 6.68
N SER A 448 -3.21 15.63 7.74
CA SER A 448 -2.63 14.29 7.65
C SER A 448 -3.58 13.24 7.07
N LYS A 449 -3.00 12.30 6.30
CA LYS A 449 -3.66 11.07 5.83
C LYS A 449 -3.24 9.92 6.75
N ILE A 450 -4.17 9.37 7.53
CA ILE A 450 -3.90 8.24 8.45
C ILE A 450 -4.41 6.92 7.84
N PRO A 451 -3.52 6.00 7.37
CA PRO A 451 -3.93 4.75 6.75
C PRO A 451 -4.73 3.84 7.70
N PHE A 452 -6.00 3.59 7.38
CA PHE A 452 -6.91 2.80 8.21
C PHE A 452 -7.49 1.57 7.50
N LEU A 453 -7.13 0.40 8.03
CA LEU A 453 -7.87 -0.86 7.91
C LEU A 453 -8.23 -1.35 9.33
N PRO A 454 -9.39 -1.96 9.59
CA PRO A 454 -9.78 -2.37 10.95
C PRO A 454 -8.88 -3.46 11.57
N LYS A 455 -8.60 -3.35 12.88
CA LYS A 455 -7.75 -4.30 13.62
C LYS A 455 -8.31 -5.73 13.70
N ASN A 456 -9.63 -5.88 13.59
CA ASN A 456 -10.33 -7.16 13.73
C ASN A 456 -10.39 -7.94 12.41
N ASP A 457 -10.31 -7.21 11.29
CA ASP A 457 -10.59 -7.75 9.95
C ASP A 457 -9.27 -8.04 9.19
N PHE A 458 -8.19 -7.33 9.52
CA PHE A 458 -6.87 -7.45 8.89
C PHE A 458 -5.77 -7.54 9.94
N ASP A 459 -4.76 -8.38 9.73
CA ASP A 459 -3.63 -8.58 10.65
C ASP A 459 -2.64 -7.40 10.69
N LYS A 460 -1.54 -7.53 11.43
CA LYS A 460 -0.55 -6.45 11.59
C LYS A 460 0.22 -6.15 10.28
N ASP A 461 0.52 -7.17 9.51
CA ASP A 461 1.44 -7.08 8.37
C ASP A 461 0.70 -6.62 7.12
N VAL A 462 -0.57 -7.03 6.94
CA VAL A 462 -1.49 -6.45 5.93
C VAL A 462 -1.71 -4.96 6.19
N ARG A 463 -1.93 -4.56 7.46
CA ARG A 463 -2.05 -3.13 7.84
C ARG A 463 -0.75 -2.36 7.60
N MET A 464 0.41 -2.96 7.86
CA MET A 464 1.71 -2.34 7.60
C MET A 464 1.99 -2.23 6.09
N ASN A 465 1.58 -3.20 5.28
CA ASN A 465 1.63 -3.13 3.83
C ASN A 465 0.78 -1.95 3.31
N PHE A 466 -0.46 -1.80 3.77
CA PHE A 466 -1.31 -0.65 3.41
C PHE A 466 -0.70 0.69 3.85
N TYR A 467 -0.14 0.78 5.06
CA TYR A 467 0.61 1.96 5.49
C TYR A 467 1.77 2.29 4.55
N ASN A 468 2.58 1.30 4.17
CA ASN A 468 3.73 1.49 3.28
C ASN A 468 3.30 1.94 1.88
N LEU A 469 2.23 1.37 1.32
CA LEU A 469 1.67 1.80 0.03
C LEU A 469 1.27 3.27 0.06
N CYS A 470 0.53 3.69 1.10
CA CYS A 470 0.12 5.08 1.29
C CYS A 470 1.30 6.04 1.55
N LYS A 471 2.28 5.64 2.37
CA LYS A 471 3.48 6.46 2.67
C LYS A 471 4.39 6.63 1.46
N GLN A 472 4.35 5.71 0.49
CA GLN A 472 5.08 5.84 -0.77
C GLN A 472 4.40 6.79 -1.76
N LEU A 473 3.05 6.81 -1.86
CA LEU A 473 2.32 7.79 -2.67
C LEU A 473 2.30 9.19 -2.06
N PHE A 474 2.15 9.27 -0.74
CA PHE A 474 1.92 10.50 0.00
C PHE A 474 3.00 10.71 1.07
N PRO A 475 4.28 10.85 0.68
CA PRO A 475 5.39 10.92 1.62
C PRO A 475 5.30 12.11 2.57
N ALA A 476 4.66 13.20 2.16
CA ALA A 476 4.44 14.42 2.94
C ALA A 476 3.12 14.43 3.76
N ASP A 477 2.13 13.60 3.43
CA ASP A 477 0.82 13.63 4.12
C ASP A 477 0.67 12.52 5.17
N VAL A 478 1.39 11.40 4.98
CA VAL A 478 1.31 10.23 5.85
C VAL A 478 2.45 10.30 6.89
N PRO A 479 2.16 10.16 8.20
CA PRO A 479 3.17 10.31 9.25
C PRO A 479 4.23 9.19 9.22
N ALA A 480 5.34 9.42 9.92
CA ALA A 480 6.42 8.44 10.12
C ALA A 480 5.90 7.16 10.79
N SER A 481 6.56 6.01 10.59
CA SER A 481 6.00 4.72 11.02
C SER A 481 5.79 4.62 12.55
N HIS A 482 6.65 5.26 13.35
CA HIS A 482 6.49 5.28 14.81
C HIS A 482 5.26 6.08 15.24
N GLU A 483 5.05 7.29 14.67
CA GLU A 483 3.83 8.09 14.84
C GLU A 483 2.61 7.30 14.37
N TYR A 484 2.65 6.75 13.16
CA TYR A 484 1.54 5.97 12.61
C TYR A 484 1.11 4.84 13.54
N ASN A 485 2.06 4.00 14.00
CA ASN A 485 1.75 2.91 14.93
C ASN A 485 1.15 3.41 16.25
N TYR A 486 1.55 4.59 16.73
CA TYR A 486 0.99 5.21 17.93
C TYR A 486 -0.42 5.76 17.67
N TRP A 487 -0.60 6.70 16.74
CA TRP A 487 -1.90 7.34 16.46
C TRP A 487 -2.96 6.37 15.91
N TYR A 488 -2.58 5.38 15.08
CA TYR A 488 -3.50 4.31 14.64
C TYR A 488 -3.99 3.44 15.81
N ASN A 489 -3.20 3.30 16.87
CA ASN A 489 -3.62 2.53 18.04
C ASN A 489 -4.59 3.29 18.94
N GLN A 490 -4.48 4.63 18.98
CA GLN A 490 -5.14 5.50 19.96
C GLN A 490 -6.37 6.24 19.40
N LEU A 491 -6.37 6.65 18.14
CA LEU A 491 -7.50 7.38 17.56
C LEU A 491 -8.65 6.44 17.19
N ASP A 492 -9.86 6.77 17.66
CA ASP A 492 -11.08 6.31 17.00
C ASP A 492 -11.20 7.01 15.62
N LEU A 493 -10.67 6.35 14.59
CA LEU A 493 -10.72 6.84 13.20
C LEU A 493 -12.11 6.68 12.55
N GLN A 494 -13.12 6.13 13.25
CA GLN A 494 -14.53 6.33 12.89
C GLN A 494 -15.01 7.71 13.37
N SER A 495 -14.58 8.12 14.57
CA SER A 495 -14.78 9.46 15.11
C SER A 495 -14.05 10.58 14.36
N PHE A 496 -13.00 10.26 13.59
CA PHE A 496 -12.15 11.18 12.84
C PHE A 496 -12.15 10.85 11.33
N SER A 497 -13.35 10.83 10.73
CA SER A 497 -13.56 10.46 9.31
C SER A 497 -12.89 11.37 8.28
N SER A 498 -12.48 12.59 8.65
CA SER A 498 -11.73 13.53 7.81
C SER A 498 -10.34 12.98 7.46
N ILE A 499 -9.52 12.73 8.49
CA ILE A 499 -8.11 12.30 8.39
C ILE A 499 -7.94 10.81 8.12
N LYS A 500 -8.99 10.00 8.36
CA LYS A 500 -9.03 8.57 8.04
C LYS A 500 -8.84 8.36 6.53
N PHE A 501 -7.77 7.69 6.14
CA PHE A 501 -7.49 7.31 4.75
C PHE A 501 -7.61 5.79 4.63
N ASP A 502 -8.71 5.28 4.06
CA ASP A 502 -8.96 3.84 3.92
C ASP A 502 -8.76 3.36 2.47
N LEU A 503 -8.88 2.04 2.26
CA LEU A 503 -8.64 1.42 0.96
C LEU A 503 -9.55 1.98 -0.15
N LYS A 504 -10.76 2.45 0.17
CA LYS A 504 -11.64 3.07 -0.83
C LYS A 504 -11.09 4.41 -1.30
N LYS A 505 -10.67 5.28 -0.37
CA LYS A 505 -9.97 6.53 -0.74
C LYS A 505 -8.68 6.28 -1.53
N LEU A 506 -7.97 5.17 -1.29
CA LEU A 506 -6.82 4.79 -2.11
C LEU A 506 -7.24 4.34 -3.52
N ILE A 507 -8.26 3.49 -3.65
CA ILE A 507 -8.80 3.06 -4.95
C ILE A 507 -9.30 4.26 -5.77
N GLU A 508 -10.08 5.16 -5.14
CA GLU A 508 -10.57 6.40 -5.76
C GLU A 508 -9.41 7.25 -6.30
N PHE A 509 -8.31 7.40 -5.56
CA PHE A 509 -7.11 8.12 -6.03
C PHE A 509 -6.37 7.40 -7.17
N ILE A 510 -6.23 6.07 -7.10
CA ILE A 510 -5.59 5.31 -8.19
C ILE A 510 -6.43 5.37 -9.48
N GLU A 511 -7.74 5.31 -9.37
CA GLU A 511 -8.69 5.36 -10.48
C GLU A 511 -8.82 6.76 -11.10
N ASN A 512 -8.86 7.83 -10.30
CA ASN A 512 -9.12 9.18 -10.80
C ASN A 512 -7.85 10.00 -11.05
N ASP A 513 -6.86 9.95 -10.16
CA ASP A 513 -5.66 10.80 -10.23
C ASP A 513 -4.46 10.12 -10.89
N ILE A 514 -4.30 8.80 -10.71
CA ILE A 514 -3.15 8.06 -11.28
C ILE A 514 -3.47 7.49 -12.66
N GLN A 515 -4.54 6.71 -12.83
CA GLN A 515 -5.03 6.15 -14.11
C GLN A 515 -4.10 5.19 -14.88
N SER A 516 -2.77 5.20 -14.63
CA SER A 516 -1.80 4.35 -15.33
C SER A 516 -0.50 4.08 -14.54
N LEU A 517 0.21 3.01 -14.90
CA LEU A 517 1.56 2.69 -14.41
C LEU A 517 2.58 3.79 -14.75
N SER A 518 2.39 4.49 -15.88
CA SER A 518 3.29 5.58 -16.31
C SER A 518 3.19 6.80 -15.39
N ASN A 519 1.97 7.18 -14.99
CA ASN A 519 1.73 8.22 -14.01
C ASN A 519 2.18 7.79 -12.60
N LEU A 520 1.91 6.54 -12.21
CA LEU A 520 2.31 5.96 -10.92
C LEU A 520 3.83 6.09 -10.68
N LYS A 521 4.64 5.94 -11.74
CA LYS A 521 6.10 6.10 -11.71
C LYS A 521 6.57 7.51 -11.27
N SER A 522 5.71 8.53 -11.37
CA SER A 522 6.00 9.87 -10.85
C SER A 522 5.93 9.96 -9.31
N TYR A 523 5.28 9.00 -8.66
CA TYR A 523 5.10 8.93 -7.22
C TYR A 523 5.99 7.86 -6.56
N VAL A 524 6.22 6.72 -7.24
CA VAL A 524 6.96 5.58 -6.66
C VAL A 524 8.03 5.03 -7.60
N ASN A 525 9.18 4.66 -7.01
CA ASN A 525 10.36 4.17 -7.74
C ASN A 525 10.13 2.84 -8.48
N ASP A 526 9.24 2.00 -7.97
CA ASP A 526 8.95 0.64 -8.47
C ASP A 526 7.42 0.47 -8.62
N PRO A 527 6.83 1.01 -9.71
CA PRO A 527 5.39 1.02 -9.89
C PRO A 527 4.78 -0.38 -10.08
N ILE A 528 5.53 -1.33 -10.65
CA ILE A 528 5.06 -2.70 -10.85
C ILE A 528 4.86 -3.41 -9.49
N ASN A 529 5.89 -3.39 -8.63
CA ASN A 529 5.85 -4.02 -7.31
C ASN A 529 4.87 -3.31 -6.36
N TRP A 530 4.76 -1.98 -6.46
CA TRP A 530 3.73 -1.20 -5.74
C TRP A 530 2.34 -1.68 -6.16
N GLN A 531 2.05 -1.69 -7.46
CA GLN A 531 0.75 -2.09 -7.99
C GLN A 531 0.44 -3.56 -7.66
N LYS A 532 1.43 -4.48 -7.70
CA LYS A 532 1.22 -5.88 -7.29
C LYS A 532 0.76 -6.00 -5.83
N LYS A 533 1.38 -5.25 -4.91
CA LYS A 533 1.02 -5.24 -3.48
C LYS A 533 -0.36 -4.62 -3.25
N PHE A 534 -0.69 -3.56 -4.00
CA PHE A 534 -2.01 -2.92 -3.96
C PHE A 534 -3.12 -3.83 -4.49
N LEU A 535 -2.92 -4.49 -5.65
CA LEU A 535 -3.88 -5.42 -6.22
C LEU A 535 -4.10 -6.66 -5.32
N ARG A 536 -3.06 -7.21 -4.71
CA ARG A 536 -3.22 -8.28 -3.70
C ARG A 536 -4.08 -7.81 -2.52
N LEU A 537 -3.80 -6.62 -1.98
CA LEU A 537 -4.60 -6.04 -0.90
C LEU A 537 -6.09 -5.84 -1.27
N ILE A 538 -6.41 -5.55 -2.53
CA ILE A 538 -7.81 -5.50 -3.01
C ILE A 538 -8.42 -6.92 -3.05
N SER A 539 -7.68 -7.91 -3.56
CA SER A 539 -8.13 -9.32 -3.59
C SER A 539 -8.41 -9.86 -2.20
N ASP A 540 -7.55 -9.51 -1.23
CA ASP A 540 -7.68 -9.89 0.19
C ASP A 540 -8.83 -9.15 0.91
N PHE A 541 -9.28 -7.99 0.41
CA PHE A 541 -10.35 -7.17 1.01
C PHE A 541 -11.73 -7.49 0.43
N ASP A 542 -11.91 -7.30 -0.88
CA ASP A 542 -13.09 -7.71 -1.64
C ASP A 542 -12.74 -7.76 -3.13
N ASN A 543 -12.55 -8.98 -3.64
CA ASN A 543 -12.23 -9.23 -5.04
C ASN A 543 -13.30 -8.74 -6.04
N LYS A 544 -14.49 -8.28 -5.60
CA LYS A 544 -15.48 -7.62 -6.46
C LYS A 544 -15.16 -6.16 -6.77
N LEU A 545 -14.30 -5.50 -5.99
CA LEU A 545 -13.94 -4.09 -6.24
C LEU A 545 -13.34 -3.90 -7.65
N PHE A 546 -12.62 -4.91 -8.15
CA PHE A 546 -12.15 -4.97 -9.54
C PHE A 546 -13.26 -4.90 -10.59
N ASP A 547 -14.47 -5.37 -10.32
CA ASP A 547 -15.59 -5.30 -11.27
C ASP A 547 -16.11 -3.86 -11.45
N HIS A 548 -15.73 -2.95 -10.55
CA HIS A 548 -16.28 -1.59 -10.45
C HIS A 548 -15.23 -0.48 -10.54
N HIS A 549 -13.95 -0.78 -10.34
CA HIS A 549 -12.88 0.23 -10.28
C HIS A 549 -11.75 -0.03 -11.27
N LYS A 550 -11.27 1.02 -11.93
CA LYS A 550 -10.15 0.99 -12.88
C LYS A 550 -8.81 0.98 -12.16
N VAL A 551 -8.33 -0.22 -11.85
CA VAL A 551 -7.04 -0.43 -11.17
C VAL A 551 -6.16 -1.52 -11.80
N ILE A 552 -6.69 -2.34 -12.72
CA ILE A 552 -5.95 -3.46 -13.31
C ILE A 552 -5.16 -2.95 -14.54
N PRO A 553 -3.82 -3.05 -14.56
CA PRO A 553 -3.03 -2.58 -15.71
C PRO A 553 -3.18 -3.49 -16.93
N ASN A 554 -3.44 -2.89 -18.10
CA ASN A 554 -3.26 -3.52 -19.40
C ASN A 554 -1.78 -3.45 -19.86
N GLN A 555 -1.42 -4.08 -20.98
CA GLN A 555 -0.02 -4.17 -21.43
C GLN A 555 0.59 -2.84 -21.88
N ILE A 556 -0.22 -1.84 -22.29
CA ILE A 556 0.23 -0.45 -22.48
C ILE A 556 0.32 0.36 -21.17
N GLY A 557 -0.13 -0.21 -20.05
CA GLY A 557 0.01 0.34 -18.70
C GLY A 557 -1.13 1.21 -18.20
N GLU A 558 -2.24 1.36 -18.94
CA GLU A 558 -3.47 2.00 -18.46
C GLU A 558 -4.23 1.09 -17.49
N PHE A 559 -4.94 1.67 -16.51
CA PHE A 559 -5.80 0.90 -15.62
C PHE A 559 -7.21 0.71 -16.22
N LYS A 560 -7.71 -0.53 -16.15
CA LYS A 560 -9.06 -0.96 -16.52
C LYS A 560 -9.76 -1.62 -15.33
N SER A 561 -11.08 -1.75 -15.38
CA SER A 561 -11.83 -2.65 -14.50
C SER A 561 -11.86 -4.08 -15.06
N ARG A 562 -12.23 -5.07 -14.24
CA ARG A 562 -12.55 -6.44 -14.70
C ARG A 562 -13.80 -6.49 -15.58
N THR A 563 -14.68 -5.49 -15.53
CA THR A 563 -15.88 -5.46 -16.39
C THR A 563 -15.57 -4.99 -17.81
N GLU A 564 -14.57 -4.11 -18.00
CA GLU A 564 -14.07 -3.67 -19.32
C GLU A 564 -13.41 -4.82 -20.11
N SER A 565 -13.04 -4.55 -21.37
CA SER A 565 -12.30 -5.47 -22.24
C SER A 565 -10.86 -5.63 -21.74
N ILE A 566 -10.64 -6.62 -20.87
CA ILE A 566 -9.31 -7.02 -20.38
C ILE A 566 -9.26 -8.54 -20.18
N PHE A 567 -8.20 -9.15 -20.75
CA PHE A 567 -8.06 -10.60 -20.90
C PHE A 567 -6.64 -11.09 -20.57
N ILE A 568 -6.50 -12.33 -20.10
CA ILE A 568 -5.18 -12.98 -19.94
C ILE A 568 -4.68 -13.43 -21.32
N ASN A 569 -3.41 -13.15 -21.62
CA ASN A 569 -2.73 -13.63 -22.81
C ASN A 569 -2.14 -15.03 -22.55
N ASN A 570 -2.54 -16.03 -23.35
CA ASN A 570 -2.12 -17.43 -23.18
C ASN A 570 -0.96 -17.88 -24.10
N ASP A 571 -0.84 -17.38 -25.33
CA ASP A 571 0.12 -17.88 -26.35
C ASP A 571 0.73 -16.79 -27.26
N ILE A 572 0.39 -15.51 -27.05
CA ILE A 572 0.77 -14.41 -27.94
C ILE A 572 2.09 -13.79 -27.45
N GLU A 573 3.20 -14.36 -27.93
CA GLU A 573 4.57 -13.90 -27.66
C GLU A 573 4.94 -12.62 -28.45
N LEU A 574 4.50 -11.47 -27.95
CA LEU A 574 4.79 -10.10 -28.46
C LEU A 574 6.29 -9.68 -28.55
N GLU A 575 7.24 -10.59 -28.33
CA GLU A 575 8.68 -10.24 -28.28
C GLU A 575 9.52 -10.82 -29.42
N ASP A 576 9.02 -11.79 -30.20
CA ASP A 576 9.75 -12.26 -31.38
C ASP A 576 9.61 -11.26 -32.55
N LYS A 577 10.76 -10.78 -33.03
CA LYS A 577 10.88 -9.88 -34.19
C LYS A 577 11.15 -10.64 -35.49
N SER A 578 11.09 -11.97 -35.44
CA SER A 578 11.03 -12.86 -36.60
C SER A 578 9.63 -13.50 -36.71
N ASN A 579 9.18 -13.67 -37.95
CA ASN A 579 7.95 -14.35 -38.37
C ASN A 579 6.60 -13.72 -37.91
N ASN A 580 5.90 -13.14 -38.90
CA ASN A 580 4.44 -13.14 -39.10
C ASN A 580 3.51 -12.50 -38.05
N ARG A 581 3.61 -12.82 -36.75
CA ARG A 581 2.57 -12.48 -35.75
C ARG A 581 2.39 -10.98 -35.52
N ASN A 582 3.45 -10.18 -35.70
CA ASN A 582 3.38 -8.71 -35.68
C ASN A 582 2.40 -8.14 -36.74
N ILE A 583 2.15 -8.85 -37.85
CA ILE A 583 1.23 -8.41 -38.90
C ILE A 583 -0.24 -8.52 -38.44
N LEU A 584 -0.60 -9.54 -37.64
CA LEU A 584 -1.95 -9.64 -37.06
C LEU A 584 -2.24 -8.48 -36.09
N LEU A 585 -1.24 -8.03 -35.33
CA LEU A 585 -1.38 -6.90 -34.42
C LEU A 585 -1.54 -5.57 -35.18
N GLU A 586 -0.77 -5.36 -36.27
CA GLU A 586 -0.97 -4.23 -37.19
C GLU A 586 -2.35 -4.29 -37.87
N ILE A 587 -2.82 -5.46 -38.31
CA ILE A 587 -4.17 -5.64 -38.89
C ILE A 587 -5.25 -5.29 -37.86
N TYR A 588 -5.14 -5.79 -36.63
CA TYR A 588 -6.05 -5.45 -35.52
C TYR A 588 -6.07 -3.95 -35.27
N TYR A 589 -4.90 -3.32 -35.17
CA TYR A 589 -4.78 -1.87 -35.03
C TYR A 589 -5.43 -1.12 -36.21
N GLN A 590 -5.27 -1.57 -37.46
CA GLN A 590 -5.88 -0.88 -38.60
C GLN A 590 -7.42 -1.02 -38.67
N ILE A 591 -7.98 -2.11 -38.12
CA ILE A 591 -9.44 -2.33 -38.00
C ILE A 591 -10.01 -1.52 -36.83
N PHE A 592 -9.52 -1.76 -35.61
CA PHE A 592 -10.11 -1.25 -34.37
C PHE A 592 -9.55 0.10 -33.92
N LYS A 593 -8.49 0.61 -34.59
CA LYS A 593 -7.73 1.82 -34.24
C LYS A 593 -7.30 1.87 -32.75
N SER A 594 -7.01 0.70 -32.20
CA SER A 594 -6.54 0.44 -30.83
C SER A 594 -5.51 -0.68 -30.86
N ASP A 595 -4.48 -0.57 -30.01
CA ASP A 595 -3.49 -1.64 -29.81
C ASP A 595 -4.18 -2.86 -29.16
N PHE A 596 -3.77 -4.08 -29.51
CA PHE A 596 -4.32 -5.31 -28.90
C PHE A 596 -3.85 -5.44 -27.44
N GLU A 597 -2.64 -4.95 -27.15
CA GLU A 597 -2.05 -4.73 -25.84
C GLU A 597 -2.94 -3.88 -24.92
N ALA A 598 -3.83 -3.04 -25.47
CA ALA A 598 -4.78 -2.26 -24.69
C ALA A 598 -5.90 -3.10 -24.05
N ILE A 599 -6.17 -4.31 -24.56
CA ILE A 599 -7.15 -5.27 -24.01
C ILE A 599 -6.51 -6.50 -23.35
N LEU A 600 -5.18 -6.56 -23.26
CA LEU A 600 -4.47 -7.65 -22.58
C LEU A 600 -3.99 -7.22 -21.19
N LEU A 601 -4.13 -8.10 -20.19
CA LEU A 601 -3.58 -7.95 -18.84
C LEU A 601 -2.05 -7.80 -18.89
N HIS A 602 -1.49 -6.83 -18.17
CA HIS A 602 -0.05 -6.62 -18.11
C HIS A 602 0.66 -7.88 -17.59
N ARG A 603 1.64 -8.41 -18.37
CA ARG A 603 2.27 -9.72 -18.16
C ARG A 603 2.72 -9.98 -16.72
N ASP A 604 3.37 -8.99 -16.11
CA ASP A 604 3.80 -9.07 -14.71
C ASP A 604 2.69 -9.50 -13.74
N PHE A 605 1.43 -9.14 -13.98
CA PHE A 605 0.33 -9.29 -13.03
C PHE A 605 -0.47 -10.58 -13.20
N HIS A 606 -0.01 -11.51 -14.03
CA HIS A 606 -0.58 -12.86 -14.16
C HIS A 606 -0.47 -13.67 -12.84
N ASP A 607 0.40 -13.25 -11.90
CA ASP A 607 0.58 -13.89 -10.58
C ASP A 607 -0.41 -13.41 -9.49
N ILE A 608 -1.34 -12.50 -9.80
CA ILE A 608 -2.29 -11.97 -8.83
C ILE A 608 -3.54 -12.88 -8.73
N PRO A 609 -3.83 -13.49 -7.56
CA PRO A 609 -4.95 -14.43 -7.44
C PRO A 609 -6.31 -13.81 -7.79
N ASN A 610 -7.08 -14.51 -8.61
CA ASN A 610 -8.43 -14.16 -9.04
C ASN A 610 -8.58 -12.77 -9.71
N ILE A 611 -7.49 -12.17 -10.20
CA ILE A 611 -7.52 -10.81 -10.79
C ILE A 611 -8.48 -10.72 -11.99
N LEU A 612 -8.50 -11.74 -12.84
CA LEU A 612 -9.52 -12.00 -13.86
C LEU A 612 -10.14 -13.39 -13.62
N LYS A 613 -11.24 -13.70 -14.32
CA LYS A 613 -11.84 -15.05 -14.33
C LYS A 613 -11.14 -15.93 -15.36
N GLU A 614 -11.07 -17.23 -15.12
CA GLU A 614 -10.43 -18.22 -16.02
C GLU A 614 -11.05 -18.23 -17.44
N GLU A 615 -12.29 -17.78 -17.59
CA GLU A 615 -13.00 -17.63 -18.86
C GLU A 615 -12.50 -16.44 -19.72
N ARG A 616 -11.79 -15.47 -19.11
CA ARG A 616 -11.33 -14.23 -19.77
C ARG A 616 -9.93 -14.37 -20.35
N ASN A 617 -9.75 -15.35 -21.23
CA ASN A 617 -8.51 -15.52 -21.97
C ASN A 617 -8.61 -14.95 -23.40
N ARG A 618 -7.47 -14.59 -23.96
CA ARG A 618 -7.24 -14.36 -25.38
C ARG A 618 -6.01 -15.14 -25.84
N ASP A 619 -6.11 -15.63 -27.07
CA ASP A 619 -5.14 -16.47 -27.74
C ASP A 619 -5.07 -16.13 -29.24
N THR A 620 -4.12 -16.70 -29.98
CA THR A 620 -3.96 -16.43 -31.42
C THR A 620 -5.25 -16.72 -32.22
N LYS A 621 -6.03 -17.73 -31.84
CA LYS A 621 -7.29 -18.09 -32.51
C LYS A 621 -8.41 -17.08 -32.29
N SER A 622 -8.54 -16.54 -31.07
CA SER A 622 -9.53 -15.50 -30.75
C SER A 622 -9.13 -14.11 -31.29
N LEU A 623 -7.82 -13.80 -31.40
CA LEU A 623 -7.33 -12.65 -32.16
C LEU A 623 -7.73 -12.76 -33.65
N ILE A 624 -7.48 -13.91 -34.28
CA ILE A 624 -7.90 -14.18 -35.66
C ILE A 624 -9.41 -14.01 -35.83
N LYS A 625 -10.21 -14.54 -34.89
CA LYS A 625 -11.67 -14.39 -34.96
C LYS A 625 -12.13 -12.94 -34.78
N GLU A 626 -11.53 -12.15 -33.89
CA GLU A 626 -11.86 -10.71 -33.77
C GLU A 626 -11.50 -9.94 -35.06
N ILE A 627 -10.41 -10.29 -35.73
CA ILE A 627 -10.06 -9.73 -37.05
C ILE A 627 -11.11 -10.13 -38.11
N ASP A 628 -11.50 -11.40 -38.17
CA ASP A 628 -12.47 -11.94 -39.13
C ASP A 628 -13.89 -11.36 -38.92
N ASP A 629 -14.37 -11.33 -37.68
CA ASP A 629 -15.61 -10.67 -37.28
C ASP A 629 -15.55 -9.17 -37.64
N GLY A 630 -14.46 -8.48 -37.29
CA GLY A 630 -14.28 -7.05 -37.54
C GLY A 630 -14.22 -6.67 -39.02
N ILE A 631 -13.69 -7.54 -39.89
CA ILE A 631 -13.73 -7.36 -41.35
C ILE A 631 -15.16 -7.47 -41.89
N SER A 632 -16.03 -8.27 -41.26
CA SER A 632 -17.44 -8.41 -41.64
C SER A 632 -18.29 -7.18 -41.30
N GLU A 633 -17.89 -6.38 -40.31
CA GLU A 633 -18.62 -5.18 -39.85
C GLU A 633 -18.22 -3.88 -40.58
N ILE A 634 -17.21 -3.89 -41.46
CA ILE A 634 -16.75 -2.68 -42.16
C ILE A 634 -17.68 -2.32 -43.33
N GLU A 635 -18.60 -1.38 -43.07
CA GLU A 635 -19.54 -0.85 -44.07
C GLU A 635 -18.82 -0.13 -45.24
N ASN A 636 -17.78 0.67 -44.94
CA ASN A 636 -17.08 1.48 -45.95
C ASN A 636 -15.94 0.72 -46.64
N THR A 637 -16.29 -0.22 -47.51
CA THR A 637 -15.33 -1.07 -48.24
C THR A 637 -14.51 -0.36 -49.33
N GLU A 638 -14.52 0.98 -49.38
CA GLU A 638 -13.71 1.81 -50.29
C GLU A 638 -12.60 2.58 -49.55
N ASP A 639 -12.51 2.46 -48.23
CA ASP A 639 -11.44 3.06 -47.45
C ASP A 639 -10.06 2.52 -47.86
N LYS A 640 -9.11 3.45 -48.04
CA LYS A 640 -7.71 3.16 -48.37
C LYS A 640 -7.01 2.44 -47.23
N ASP A 641 -7.37 2.72 -45.98
CA ASP A 641 -6.84 1.98 -44.83
C ASP A 641 -7.34 0.54 -44.84
N PHE A 642 -8.63 0.30 -45.10
CA PHE A 642 -9.20 -1.06 -45.19
C PHE A 642 -8.58 -1.88 -46.33
N ARG A 643 -8.37 -1.28 -47.51
CA ARG A 643 -7.62 -1.89 -48.62
C ARG A 643 -6.23 -2.35 -48.19
N LYS A 644 -5.49 -1.50 -47.46
CA LYS A 644 -4.17 -1.81 -46.90
C LYS A 644 -4.22 -2.93 -45.85
N THR A 645 -5.25 -2.95 -44.99
CA THR A 645 -5.50 -4.03 -44.02
C THR A 645 -5.68 -5.38 -44.72
N LEU A 646 -6.51 -5.44 -45.77
CA LEU A 646 -6.72 -6.66 -46.54
C LEU A 646 -5.43 -7.13 -47.22
N GLN A 647 -4.64 -6.22 -47.79
CA GLN A 647 -3.34 -6.56 -48.40
C GLN A 647 -2.35 -7.14 -47.37
N TYR A 648 -2.29 -6.59 -46.15
CA TYR A 648 -1.50 -7.18 -45.06
C TYR A 648 -2.01 -8.56 -44.63
N LEU A 649 -3.32 -8.77 -44.62
CA LEU A 649 -3.94 -10.04 -44.24
C LEU A 649 -3.68 -11.15 -45.26
N PHE A 650 -3.86 -10.90 -46.55
CA PHE A 650 -3.55 -11.88 -47.59
C PHE A 650 -2.05 -12.21 -47.64
N ASN A 651 -1.18 -11.20 -47.50
CA ASN A 651 0.26 -11.45 -47.36
C ASN A 651 0.63 -12.20 -46.05
N TRP A 652 -0.16 -12.09 -44.99
CA TRP A 652 0.02 -12.94 -43.80
C TRP A 652 -0.39 -14.39 -44.10
N LEU A 653 -1.53 -14.62 -44.75
CA LEU A 653 -2.01 -15.96 -45.08
C LEU A 653 -1.03 -16.71 -46.00
N ASP A 654 -0.50 -16.06 -47.03
CA ASP A 654 0.54 -16.61 -47.92
C ASP A 654 1.85 -16.98 -47.20
N GLN A 655 2.08 -16.47 -45.98
CA GLN A 655 3.30 -16.68 -45.19
C GLN A 655 3.12 -17.64 -44.00
N ASN A 656 1.90 -18.17 -43.74
CA ASN A 656 1.64 -19.08 -42.62
C ASN A 656 1.05 -20.42 -43.08
N GLU A 657 1.83 -21.49 -42.97
CA GLU A 657 1.42 -22.87 -43.28
C GLU A 657 0.50 -23.51 -42.21
N ASP A 658 -0.02 -22.74 -41.25
CA ASP A 658 -0.86 -23.24 -40.16
C ASP A 658 -2.32 -23.40 -40.60
N GLU A 659 -2.64 -24.59 -41.09
CA GLU A 659 -3.99 -24.97 -41.49
C GLU A 659 -5.04 -24.90 -40.34
N GLU A 660 -4.67 -24.92 -39.05
CA GLU A 660 -5.67 -24.77 -37.98
C GLU A 660 -6.06 -23.31 -37.77
N LEU A 661 -5.08 -22.40 -37.80
CA LEU A 661 -5.35 -20.96 -37.72
C LEU A 661 -6.14 -20.46 -38.94
N TYR A 662 -5.84 -20.99 -40.14
CA TYR A 662 -6.58 -20.67 -41.38
C TYR A 662 -8.08 -21.00 -41.29
N LYS A 663 -8.46 -22.04 -40.53
CA LYS A 663 -9.86 -22.51 -40.41
C LYS A 663 -10.73 -21.67 -39.47
N GLU A 664 -10.15 -20.73 -38.70
CA GLU A 664 -10.92 -19.82 -37.85
C GLU A 664 -11.38 -18.54 -38.57
N PHE A 665 -10.74 -18.18 -39.69
CA PHE A 665 -11.13 -17.10 -40.60
C PHE A 665 -12.37 -17.49 -41.42
N LYS A 666 -13.57 -17.47 -40.83
CA LYS A 666 -14.79 -18.00 -41.43
C LYS A 666 -15.40 -17.02 -42.43
N TYR A 667 -15.60 -15.76 -42.04
CA TYR A 667 -16.14 -14.73 -42.93
C TYR A 667 -15.21 -14.52 -44.13
N LEU A 668 -13.90 -14.42 -43.89
CA LEU A 668 -12.89 -14.28 -44.93
C LEU A 668 -12.82 -15.48 -45.88
N ASN A 669 -13.01 -16.72 -45.40
CA ASN A 669 -13.07 -17.89 -46.29
C ASN A 669 -14.38 -17.95 -47.09
N GLU A 670 -15.53 -17.60 -46.50
CA GLU A 670 -16.81 -17.57 -47.20
C GLU A 670 -16.87 -16.45 -48.27
N HIS A 671 -16.21 -15.31 -48.02
CA HIS A 671 -16.24 -14.12 -48.88
C HIS A 671 -14.88 -13.83 -49.55
N GLN A 672 -14.01 -14.83 -49.65
CA GLN A 672 -12.59 -14.63 -50.00
C GLN A 672 -12.38 -13.88 -51.33
N SER A 673 -13.16 -14.22 -52.36
CA SER A 673 -13.06 -13.56 -53.67
C SER A 673 -13.63 -12.13 -53.67
N ASP A 674 -14.69 -11.87 -52.91
CA ASP A 674 -15.26 -10.52 -52.76
C ASP A 674 -14.34 -9.60 -51.96
N LEU A 675 -13.65 -10.15 -50.95
CA LEU A 675 -12.64 -9.43 -50.17
C LEU A 675 -11.34 -9.24 -50.95
N TYR A 676 -10.96 -10.17 -51.84
CA TYR A 676 -9.89 -9.92 -52.83
C TYR A 676 -10.26 -8.76 -53.75
N PHE A 677 -11.46 -8.80 -54.33
CA PHE A 677 -11.97 -7.76 -55.20
C PHE A 677 -12.03 -6.38 -54.52
N LYS A 678 -12.26 -6.35 -53.20
CA LYS A 678 -12.24 -5.12 -52.37
C LYS A 678 -10.84 -4.66 -51.94
N SER A 679 -9.82 -5.51 -51.93
CA SER A 679 -8.44 -5.16 -51.55
C SER A 679 -7.72 -4.32 -52.63
N PHE A 680 -8.20 -4.41 -53.87
CA PHE A 680 -7.80 -3.56 -54.99
C PHE A 680 -8.46 -2.17 -54.97
N THR A 681 -8.01 -1.28 -55.85
CA THR A 681 -8.57 0.07 -56.02
C THR A 681 -9.84 0.07 -56.87
N ASP A 682 -10.64 1.14 -56.84
CA ASP A 682 -11.89 1.28 -57.65
C ASP A 682 -11.65 1.13 -59.15
N VAL A 683 -10.44 1.56 -59.50
CA VAL A 683 -9.72 1.57 -60.77
C VAL A 683 -9.46 0.12 -61.25
N ASP A 684 -9.25 -0.85 -60.35
CA ASP A 684 -9.10 -2.28 -60.71
C ASP A 684 -10.43 -3.04 -60.91
N ARG A 685 -11.55 -2.51 -60.38
CA ARG A 685 -12.82 -3.25 -60.27
C ARG A 685 -13.47 -3.53 -61.62
N ASP A 686 -13.43 -2.59 -62.56
CA ASP A 686 -14.02 -2.78 -63.90
C ASP A 686 -13.28 -3.85 -64.72
N LEU A 687 -11.95 -3.98 -64.55
CA LEU A 687 -11.20 -5.05 -65.20
C LEU A 687 -11.47 -6.41 -64.56
N SER A 688 -11.54 -6.49 -63.24
CA SER A 688 -11.81 -7.74 -62.54
C SER A 688 -13.25 -8.24 -62.76
N LEU A 689 -14.22 -7.33 -62.97
CA LEU A 689 -15.55 -7.67 -63.52
C LEU A 689 -15.48 -8.27 -64.93
N SER A 690 -14.59 -7.78 -65.80
CA SER A 690 -14.39 -8.36 -67.15
C SER A 690 -13.76 -9.76 -67.11
N LEU A 691 -12.94 -10.04 -66.09
CA LEU A 691 -12.31 -11.34 -65.86
C LEU A 691 -13.29 -12.37 -65.26
N MET A 692 -14.15 -11.96 -64.33
CA MET A 692 -15.20 -12.81 -63.73
C MET A 692 -16.14 -13.47 -64.75
N GLN A 693 -16.35 -12.86 -65.92
CA GLN A 693 -17.19 -13.47 -66.97
C GLN A 693 -16.49 -14.55 -67.81
N THR A 694 -15.18 -14.81 -67.58
CA THR A 694 -14.36 -15.61 -68.52
C THR A 694 -13.55 -16.75 -67.88
N TYR A 695 -13.41 -16.83 -66.55
CA TYR A 695 -12.55 -17.81 -65.88
C TYR A 695 -13.16 -18.43 -64.61
N ASP A 696 -12.66 -19.61 -64.22
CA ASP A 696 -13.08 -20.34 -63.01
C ASP A 696 -12.56 -19.67 -61.72
N HIS A 697 -13.26 -19.94 -60.60
CA HIS A 697 -13.05 -19.37 -59.26
C HIS A 697 -11.58 -19.40 -58.81
N ASN A 698 -10.88 -20.51 -59.07
CA ASN A 698 -9.47 -20.71 -58.70
C ASN A 698 -8.51 -19.73 -59.41
N SER A 699 -8.89 -19.25 -60.59
CA SER A 699 -8.09 -18.30 -61.40
C SER A 699 -8.12 -16.88 -60.82
N LEU A 700 -9.20 -16.52 -60.11
CA LEU A 700 -9.34 -15.22 -59.44
C LEU A 700 -8.49 -15.14 -58.17
N THR A 701 -8.34 -16.25 -57.43
CA THR A 701 -7.43 -16.32 -56.27
C THR A 701 -5.99 -16.09 -56.69
N ALA A 702 -5.54 -16.73 -57.78
CA ALA A 702 -4.21 -16.49 -58.36
C ALA A 702 -3.98 -15.05 -58.84
N LEU A 703 -5.07 -14.33 -59.17
CA LEU A 703 -5.01 -12.90 -59.53
C LEU A 703 -5.00 -11.95 -58.31
N SER A 704 -5.49 -12.34 -57.11
CA SER A 704 -5.25 -11.56 -55.86
C SER A 704 -3.73 -11.53 -55.63
N ASN A 705 -3.10 -12.70 -55.52
CA ASN A 705 -1.73 -12.86 -55.01
C ASN A 705 -0.64 -12.21 -55.89
N ALA A 706 -1.02 -11.60 -57.02
CA ALA A 706 -0.15 -10.84 -57.90
C ALA A 706 -0.17 -9.31 -57.68
N GLY A 707 -1.20 -8.75 -57.01
CA GLY A 707 -1.21 -7.34 -56.56
C GLY A 707 -1.17 -6.26 -57.66
N PHE A 708 -1.77 -6.53 -58.83
CA PHE A 708 -1.76 -5.61 -59.99
C PHE A 708 -2.59 -4.31 -59.79
N ASN A 709 -2.37 -3.33 -60.67
CA ASN A 709 -3.16 -2.09 -60.80
C ASN A 709 -3.88 -1.94 -62.16
N GLU A 710 -4.89 -1.07 -62.27
CA GLU A 710 -5.79 -0.91 -63.44
C GLU A 710 -5.06 -0.87 -64.78
N THR A 711 -3.97 -0.10 -64.85
CA THR A 711 -3.24 0.11 -66.10
C THR A 711 -2.53 -1.17 -66.57
N GLU A 712 -2.26 -2.10 -65.66
CA GLU A 712 -1.74 -3.45 -65.95
C GLU A 712 -2.86 -4.39 -66.36
N VAL A 713 -3.98 -4.42 -65.61
CA VAL A 713 -5.09 -5.34 -65.92
C VAL A 713 -5.82 -4.95 -67.21
N ALA A 714 -5.89 -3.66 -67.55
CA ALA A 714 -6.39 -3.20 -68.85
C ALA A 714 -5.51 -3.71 -69.99
N CYS A 715 -4.19 -3.84 -69.76
CA CYS A 715 -3.25 -4.40 -70.73
C CYS A 715 -3.46 -5.92 -70.94
N PHE A 716 -4.00 -6.65 -69.96
CA PHE A 716 -4.38 -8.06 -70.15
C PHE A 716 -5.64 -8.22 -71.01
N VAL A 717 -6.57 -7.26 -70.98
CA VAL A 717 -7.76 -7.29 -71.86
C VAL A 717 -7.37 -7.07 -73.33
N GLU A 718 -6.41 -6.18 -73.62
CA GLU A 718 -5.86 -5.99 -74.98
C GLU A 718 -5.14 -7.25 -75.53
N LEU A 719 -4.57 -8.09 -74.66
CA LEU A 719 -3.81 -9.28 -75.07
C LEU A 719 -4.69 -10.48 -75.49
N LYS A 720 -6.01 -10.41 -75.26
CA LYS A 720 -6.97 -11.50 -75.52
C LYS A 720 -6.94 -12.02 -76.97
N ASP A 721 -6.69 -11.15 -77.94
CA ASP A 721 -6.63 -11.50 -79.37
C ASP A 721 -5.28 -12.15 -79.80
N THR A 722 -4.34 -12.37 -78.88
CA THR A 722 -2.99 -12.90 -79.17
C THR A 722 -2.74 -14.35 -78.76
N GLY A 723 -3.65 -14.99 -78.03
CA GLY A 723 -3.64 -16.45 -77.81
C GLY A 723 -2.64 -17.01 -76.78
N VAL A 724 -2.24 -16.21 -75.79
CA VAL A 724 -1.38 -16.64 -74.67
C VAL A 724 -2.19 -17.42 -73.61
N ASN A 725 -1.57 -18.40 -72.94
CA ASN A 725 -2.22 -19.22 -71.91
C ASN A 725 -1.95 -18.70 -70.48
N PHE A 726 -2.81 -19.05 -69.53
CA PHE A 726 -2.86 -18.44 -68.19
C PHE A 726 -1.64 -18.74 -67.30
N GLU A 727 -0.92 -19.83 -67.54
CA GLU A 727 0.25 -20.25 -66.74
C GLU A 727 1.45 -19.29 -66.90
N ASP A 728 1.64 -18.69 -68.08
CA ASP A 728 2.71 -17.69 -68.34
C ASP A 728 2.50 -16.36 -67.56
N LEU A 729 1.32 -16.13 -66.96
CA LEU A 729 1.01 -14.88 -66.24
C LEU A 729 1.65 -14.82 -64.85
N SER A 730 1.98 -15.96 -64.24
CA SER A 730 2.56 -16.00 -62.88
C SER A 730 4.01 -15.49 -62.83
N GLU A 731 4.80 -15.68 -63.89
CA GLU A 731 6.16 -15.10 -63.98
C GLU A 731 6.16 -13.57 -64.13
N LEU A 732 5.05 -12.95 -64.56
CA LEU A 732 4.99 -11.51 -64.84
C LEU A 732 4.83 -10.64 -63.58
N SER A 733 4.14 -11.10 -62.54
CA SER A 733 3.97 -10.31 -61.31
C SER A 733 5.27 -10.13 -60.53
N GLN A 734 6.17 -11.12 -60.56
CA GLN A 734 7.47 -11.06 -59.89
C GLN A 734 8.43 -10.01 -60.49
N LEU A 735 8.11 -9.45 -61.66
CA LEU A 735 8.97 -8.52 -62.41
C LEU A 735 8.48 -7.06 -62.42
N SER A 736 7.21 -6.77 -62.08
CA SER A 736 6.64 -5.42 -62.20
C SER A 736 7.17 -4.41 -61.16
N GLY A 737 7.59 -4.87 -59.99
CA GLY A 737 7.83 -4.04 -58.80
C GLY A 737 8.95 -2.98 -58.85
N LYS A 738 9.59 -2.69 -60.00
CA LYS A 738 10.69 -1.69 -60.12
C LYS A 738 10.76 -0.84 -61.40
N ALA A 739 9.94 -1.05 -62.43
CA ALA A 739 9.96 -0.23 -63.65
C ALA A 739 8.56 -0.09 -64.25
N GLY A 740 8.25 1.09 -64.80
CA GLY A 740 6.91 1.42 -65.30
C GLY A 740 6.50 0.68 -66.58
N ILE A 741 5.20 0.65 -66.86
CA ILE A 741 4.53 -0.19 -67.87
C ILE A 741 5.08 0.01 -69.31
N GLU A 742 5.58 1.20 -69.66
CA GLU A 742 6.27 1.44 -70.94
C GLU A 742 7.56 0.61 -71.10
N GLU A 743 8.34 0.46 -70.03
CA GLU A 743 9.56 -0.36 -70.02
C GLU A 743 9.19 -1.86 -70.10
N ALA A 744 8.08 -2.26 -69.48
CA ALA A 744 7.53 -3.62 -69.61
C ALA A 744 7.04 -3.90 -71.05
N LYS A 745 6.30 -2.99 -71.71
CA LYS A 745 5.86 -3.14 -73.10
C LYS A 745 7.03 -3.25 -74.09
N LYS A 746 8.15 -2.59 -73.81
CA LYS A 746 9.41 -2.76 -74.55
C LYS A 746 10.05 -4.13 -74.27
N THR A 747 10.21 -4.48 -73.00
CA THR A 747 10.87 -5.73 -72.57
C THR A 747 10.09 -6.97 -73.04
N LEU A 748 8.76 -6.93 -73.11
CA LEU A 748 7.93 -8.03 -73.65
C LEU A 748 8.21 -8.26 -75.14
N LYS A 749 8.36 -7.21 -75.96
CA LYS A 749 8.78 -7.35 -77.37
C LYS A 749 10.20 -7.90 -77.50
N GLU A 750 11.09 -7.56 -76.58
CA GLU A 750 12.46 -8.09 -76.53
C GLU A 750 12.46 -9.57 -76.10
N ILE A 751 11.65 -9.97 -75.12
CA ILE A 751 11.50 -11.36 -74.63
C ILE A 751 10.86 -12.29 -75.67
N VAL A 752 9.86 -11.83 -76.44
CA VAL A 752 9.26 -12.64 -77.53
C VAL A 752 10.31 -12.91 -78.61
N ASN A 753 11.03 -11.88 -79.07
CA ASN A 753 12.15 -12.05 -80.01
C ASN A 753 13.27 -12.93 -79.42
N GLU A 754 13.55 -12.85 -78.12
CA GLU A 754 14.51 -13.72 -77.45
C GLU A 754 14.05 -15.18 -77.34
N LYS A 755 12.76 -15.46 -77.09
CA LYS A 755 12.22 -16.84 -77.06
C LYS A 755 12.31 -17.47 -78.47
N GLU A 756 11.97 -16.73 -79.53
CA GLU A 756 12.15 -17.19 -80.92
C GLU A 756 13.64 -17.39 -81.28
N GLU A 757 14.51 -16.42 -81.00
CA GLU A 757 15.94 -16.56 -81.31
C GLU A 757 16.62 -17.62 -80.41
N LYS A 758 16.13 -17.91 -79.19
CA LYS A 758 16.60 -19.03 -78.34
C LYS A 758 16.26 -20.39 -78.93
N LEU A 759 15.05 -20.57 -79.46
CA LEU A 759 14.66 -21.82 -80.14
C LEU A 759 15.58 -22.07 -81.34
N PHE A 760 15.78 -21.05 -82.18
CA PHE A 760 16.68 -21.09 -83.34
C PHE A 760 18.16 -21.30 -82.95
N LYS A 761 18.64 -20.70 -81.84
CA LYS A 761 20.01 -20.89 -81.33
C LYS A 761 20.31 -22.33 -80.93
N LYS A 762 19.31 -23.13 -80.53
CA LYS A 762 19.51 -24.51 -80.07
C LYS A 762 19.74 -25.48 -81.24
N GLU A 763 18.81 -25.56 -82.19
CA GLU A 763 18.89 -26.51 -83.32
C GLU A 763 20.08 -26.26 -84.26
N LEU A 764 20.57 -25.01 -84.34
CA LEU A 764 21.71 -24.65 -85.18
C LEU A 764 23.07 -24.84 -84.46
N GLY A 765 23.08 -24.89 -83.12
CA GLY A 765 24.32 -25.09 -82.34
C GLY A 765 24.86 -26.51 -82.48
N GLU A 766 24.01 -27.50 -82.16
CA GLU A 766 24.35 -28.93 -82.12
C GLU A 766 24.89 -29.44 -83.48
N LYS A 767 24.38 -28.89 -84.60
CA LYS A 767 24.89 -29.21 -85.96
C LYS A 767 26.33 -28.75 -86.19
N ILE A 768 26.71 -27.58 -85.68
CA ILE A 768 28.07 -27.04 -85.87
C ILE A 768 29.09 -27.89 -85.12
N GLU A 769 28.77 -28.29 -83.89
CA GLU A 769 29.62 -29.14 -83.06
C GLU A 769 29.86 -30.51 -83.71
N ILE A 770 28.81 -31.16 -84.23
CA ILE A 770 28.93 -32.45 -84.94
C ILE A 770 29.88 -32.34 -86.15
N ILE A 771 29.79 -31.26 -86.95
CA ILE A 771 30.68 -31.07 -88.11
C ILE A 771 32.14 -30.83 -87.67
N LEU A 772 32.36 -30.03 -86.62
CA LEU A 772 33.70 -29.79 -86.07
C LEU A 772 34.35 -31.07 -85.52
N ASN A 773 33.57 -31.90 -84.84
CA ASN A 773 34.04 -33.16 -84.26
C ASN A 773 34.61 -34.09 -85.35
N ASN A 774 33.84 -34.29 -86.43
CA ASN A 774 34.26 -35.05 -87.61
C ASN A 774 35.49 -34.42 -88.31
N LEU A 775 35.55 -33.09 -88.38
CA LEU A 775 36.67 -32.35 -88.95
C LEU A 775 37.97 -32.58 -88.15
N PHE A 776 37.92 -32.47 -86.82
CA PHE A 776 39.11 -32.67 -85.96
C PHE A 776 39.58 -34.13 -85.97
N GLU A 777 38.69 -35.12 -85.96
CA GLU A 777 39.09 -36.53 -86.09
C GLU A 777 39.76 -36.83 -87.44
N ARG A 778 39.30 -36.20 -88.54
CA ARG A 778 39.78 -36.53 -89.89
C ARG A 778 41.07 -35.83 -90.30
N GLU A 779 41.32 -34.59 -89.85
CA GLU A 779 42.49 -33.80 -90.29
C GLU A 779 43.76 -34.10 -89.46
N PHE A 780 43.62 -34.61 -88.23
CA PHE A 780 44.73 -34.82 -87.28
C PHE A 780 45.22 -36.28 -87.23
N LYS A 781 45.31 -36.97 -88.37
CA LYS A 781 45.48 -38.44 -88.50
C LYS A 781 46.68 -39.10 -87.81
N GLU A 782 47.69 -38.35 -87.38
CA GLU A 782 48.82 -38.88 -86.58
C GLU A 782 48.55 -38.85 -85.06
N PHE A 783 47.43 -38.24 -84.67
CA PHE A 783 46.95 -38.07 -83.30
C PHE A 783 45.50 -38.56 -83.20
N LYS A 784 44.94 -38.45 -82.00
CA LYS A 784 43.53 -38.75 -81.72
C LYS A 784 42.88 -37.53 -81.09
N ALA A 785 41.79 -37.06 -81.68
CA ALA A 785 40.87 -36.16 -81.02
C ALA A 785 39.88 -37.00 -80.19
N GLU A 786 39.60 -36.57 -78.97
CA GLU A 786 38.46 -37.03 -78.18
C GLU A 786 37.61 -35.81 -77.82
N VAL A 787 36.34 -35.84 -78.24
CA VAL A 787 35.33 -34.84 -77.90
C VAL A 787 34.74 -35.21 -76.55
N LYS A 788 34.95 -34.36 -75.55
CA LYS A 788 34.49 -34.57 -74.17
C LYS A 788 34.14 -33.21 -73.60
N PRO A 789 32.87 -32.75 -73.69
CA PRO A 789 32.42 -31.52 -73.05
C PRO A 789 32.48 -31.70 -71.53
N VAL A 790 33.59 -31.23 -70.96
CA VAL A 790 33.83 -31.16 -69.51
C VAL A 790 33.90 -29.68 -69.10
N ASN A 791 33.86 -29.40 -67.80
CA ASN A 791 33.83 -28.01 -67.31
C ASN A 791 35.12 -27.21 -67.60
N GLU A 792 36.13 -27.86 -68.16
CA GLU A 792 37.46 -27.32 -68.43
C GLU A 792 37.79 -27.12 -69.94
N TYR A 793 37.19 -27.90 -70.83
CA TYR A 793 37.41 -27.88 -72.30
C TYR A 793 36.37 -28.74 -73.04
N ASP A 794 36.25 -28.55 -74.37
CA ASP A 794 35.31 -29.29 -75.23
C ASP A 794 35.99 -30.47 -75.98
N ILE A 795 37.22 -30.26 -76.45
CA ILE A 795 37.98 -31.24 -77.26
C ILE A 795 39.40 -31.39 -76.68
N VAL A 796 39.93 -32.62 -76.64
CA VAL A 796 41.34 -32.90 -76.34
C VAL A 796 41.98 -33.72 -77.46
N ILE A 797 43.16 -33.30 -77.91
CA ILE A 797 43.94 -33.97 -78.95
C ILE A 797 45.23 -34.51 -78.32
N PHE A 798 45.56 -35.78 -78.58
CA PHE A 798 46.72 -36.44 -77.98
C PHE A 798 47.35 -37.51 -78.89
N ASN A 799 48.58 -37.87 -78.60
CA ASN A 799 49.31 -38.91 -79.32
C ASN A 799 49.09 -40.27 -78.63
N GLU A 800 48.53 -41.29 -79.32
CA GLU A 800 48.28 -42.61 -78.68
C GLU A 800 49.57 -43.32 -78.24
N ARG A 801 50.75 -42.93 -78.76
CA ARG A 801 52.06 -43.45 -78.32
C ARG A 801 52.64 -42.70 -77.12
N SER A 802 52.13 -41.50 -76.83
CA SER A 802 52.53 -40.62 -75.73
C SER A 802 51.28 -39.95 -75.13
N PRO A 803 50.42 -40.69 -74.40
CA PRO A 803 49.14 -40.17 -73.92
C PRO A 803 49.26 -38.99 -72.93
N GLU A 804 50.45 -38.74 -72.38
CA GLU A 804 50.82 -37.58 -71.58
C GLU A 804 50.99 -36.28 -72.40
N LYS A 805 51.28 -36.40 -73.71
CA LYS A 805 51.25 -35.25 -74.64
C LYS A 805 49.80 -35.01 -75.07
N LYS A 806 49.15 -34.04 -74.42
CA LYS A 806 47.79 -33.56 -74.74
C LYS A 806 47.78 -32.07 -75.08
N PHE A 807 46.90 -31.69 -76.00
CA PHE A 807 46.54 -30.31 -76.35
C PHE A 807 45.02 -30.16 -76.21
N TYR A 808 44.56 -29.03 -75.68
CA TYR A 808 43.16 -28.82 -75.28
C TYR A 808 42.53 -27.68 -76.08
N ILE A 809 41.25 -27.83 -76.43
CA ILE A 809 40.49 -26.89 -77.25
C ILE A 809 39.14 -26.61 -76.59
N GLU A 810 38.81 -25.33 -76.52
CA GLU A 810 37.51 -24.79 -76.11
C GLU A 810 36.87 -24.09 -77.33
N LEU A 811 35.57 -24.30 -77.55
CA LEU A 811 34.82 -23.80 -78.71
C LEU A 811 33.84 -22.71 -78.28
N LYS A 812 33.85 -21.53 -78.93
CA LYS A 812 32.85 -20.47 -78.70
C LYS A 812 32.38 -19.85 -80.01
N SER A 813 31.06 -19.89 -80.27
CA SER A 813 30.49 -19.22 -81.45
C SER A 813 30.42 -17.71 -81.24
N LEU A 814 30.91 -16.93 -82.19
CA LEU A 814 30.91 -15.47 -82.18
C LEU A 814 29.81 -14.95 -83.12
N ASN A 815 28.89 -14.13 -82.60
CA ASN A 815 28.00 -13.32 -83.45
C ASN A 815 28.72 -12.00 -83.76
N VAL A 816 28.87 -11.66 -85.05
CA VAL A 816 29.56 -10.43 -85.50
C VAL A 816 28.76 -9.17 -85.11
N ASP A 817 27.44 -9.28 -84.99
CA ASP A 817 26.53 -8.13 -84.75
C ASP A 817 26.32 -7.83 -83.26
N ASN A 818 26.54 -8.79 -82.36
CA ASN A 818 26.36 -8.60 -80.91
C ASN A 818 27.61 -7.93 -80.26
N PRO A 819 27.52 -6.76 -79.60
CA PRO A 819 28.66 -6.08 -78.99
C PRO A 819 29.20 -6.72 -77.69
N GLU A 820 28.51 -7.72 -77.11
CA GLU A 820 28.93 -8.34 -75.85
C GLU A 820 30.34 -8.98 -75.89
N PRO A 821 31.08 -8.95 -74.77
CA PRO A 821 32.27 -9.78 -74.58
C PRO A 821 31.89 -11.26 -74.47
N VAL A 822 32.72 -12.15 -75.03
CA VAL A 822 32.51 -13.61 -74.92
C VAL A 822 32.87 -14.07 -73.52
N LYS A 823 32.03 -14.95 -72.96
CA LYS A 823 32.05 -15.36 -71.56
C LYS A 823 32.69 -16.76 -71.47
N MET A 824 33.82 -16.87 -70.78
CA MET A 824 34.55 -18.11 -70.49
C MET A 824 34.36 -18.48 -69.02
N GLY A 825 34.13 -19.75 -68.71
CA GLY A 825 33.95 -20.23 -67.34
C GLY A 825 35.24 -20.14 -66.52
N ILE A 826 35.16 -19.86 -65.22
CA ILE A 826 36.37 -19.77 -64.39
C ILE A 826 37.12 -21.11 -64.28
N HIS A 827 36.44 -22.25 -64.41
CA HIS A 827 37.05 -23.58 -64.45
C HIS A 827 37.92 -23.76 -65.71
N GLN A 828 37.37 -23.39 -66.87
CA GLN A 828 38.07 -23.36 -68.17
C GLN A 828 39.30 -22.45 -68.09
N ALA A 829 39.16 -21.22 -67.57
CA ALA A 829 40.27 -20.30 -67.41
C ALA A 829 41.34 -20.82 -66.42
N LYS A 830 40.93 -21.38 -65.27
CA LYS A 830 41.82 -22.03 -64.28
C LYS A 830 42.52 -23.27 -64.85
N PHE A 831 41.96 -23.94 -65.84
CA PHE A 831 42.60 -25.06 -66.54
C PHE A 831 43.57 -24.58 -67.64
N ALA A 832 43.15 -23.62 -68.47
CA ALA A 832 43.98 -23.00 -69.50
C ALA A 832 45.26 -22.38 -68.90
N SER A 833 45.13 -21.69 -67.75
CA SER A 833 46.24 -21.12 -66.98
C SER A 833 47.29 -22.15 -66.53
N LYS A 834 46.88 -23.40 -66.26
CA LYS A 834 47.79 -24.52 -65.89
C LYS A 834 48.47 -25.16 -67.10
N CYS A 835 47.90 -25.01 -68.30
CA CYS A 835 48.39 -25.59 -69.55
C CYS A 835 48.66 -24.49 -70.60
N PRO A 836 49.44 -23.42 -70.28
CA PRO A 836 49.37 -22.14 -70.99
C PRO A 836 49.73 -22.18 -72.47
N GLU A 837 50.63 -23.07 -72.88
CA GLU A 837 51.04 -23.28 -74.29
C GLU A 837 50.33 -24.47 -74.96
N ARG A 838 49.49 -25.20 -74.23
CA ARG A 838 48.80 -26.44 -74.66
C ARG A 838 47.28 -26.33 -74.60
N TYR A 839 46.74 -25.11 -74.58
CA TYR A 839 45.31 -24.83 -74.57
C TYR A 839 45.00 -23.70 -75.56
N ALA A 840 44.06 -23.93 -76.48
CA ALA A 840 43.58 -22.92 -77.42
C ALA A 840 42.08 -22.66 -77.24
N LEU A 841 41.67 -21.43 -77.50
CA LEU A 841 40.26 -21.05 -77.56
C LEU A 841 39.91 -20.67 -79.00
N ILE A 842 38.92 -21.38 -79.56
CA ILE A 842 38.52 -21.29 -80.96
C ILE A 842 37.21 -20.53 -81.09
N TYR A 843 37.21 -19.57 -82.01
CA TYR A 843 36.07 -18.73 -82.34
C TYR A 843 35.57 -19.00 -83.75
N ILE A 844 34.25 -19.07 -83.89
CA ILE A 844 33.59 -19.34 -85.18
C ILE A 844 32.61 -18.22 -85.46
N SER A 845 32.85 -17.50 -86.56
CA SER A 845 32.02 -16.40 -87.02
C SER A 845 30.66 -16.90 -87.54
N LYS A 846 29.57 -16.44 -86.94
CA LYS A 846 28.20 -16.64 -87.43
C LYS A 846 27.78 -15.47 -88.32
N GLN A 847 27.51 -15.76 -89.59
CA GLN A 847 26.85 -14.85 -90.54
C GLN A 847 25.43 -15.37 -90.82
N ARG A 848 24.43 -14.48 -90.86
CA ARG A 848 23.03 -14.87 -91.12
C ARG A 848 22.84 -15.28 -92.59
N GLY A 849 22.24 -16.45 -92.82
CA GLY A 849 21.82 -16.90 -94.16
C GLY A 849 22.84 -17.74 -94.96
N ILE A 850 23.94 -18.20 -94.36
CA ILE A 850 24.94 -19.06 -95.01
C ILE A 850 24.85 -20.49 -94.49
N GLU A 851 24.95 -21.48 -95.38
CA GLU A 851 25.04 -22.90 -95.04
C GLU A 851 26.45 -23.26 -94.54
N ILE A 852 26.53 -23.93 -93.38
CA ILE A 852 27.80 -24.18 -92.69
C ILE A 852 28.37 -25.53 -93.13
N THR A 853 29.34 -25.51 -94.04
CA THR A 853 30.12 -26.69 -94.46
C THR A 853 31.47 -26.77 -93.73
N GLU A 854 32.19 -27.88 -93.90
CA GLU A 854 33.55 -28.02 -93.36
C GLU A 854 34.54 -27.00 -93.98
N GLU A 855 34.38 -26.67 -95.26
CA GLU A 855 35.19 -25.64 -95.94
C GLU A 855 34.92 -24.25 -95.36
N TYR A 856 33.65 -23.93 -95.10
CA TYR A 856 33.27 -22.69 -94.40
C TYR A 856 33.96 -22.63 -93.02
N LEU A 857 33.95 -23.72 -92.26
CA LEU A 857 34.57 -23.78 -90.94
C LEU A 857 36.10 -23.63 -91.03
N LYS A 858 36.78 -24.35 -91.92
CA LYS A 858 38.24 -24.19 -92.14
C LYS A 858 38.62 -22.74 -92.49
N ALA A 859 37.76 -22.03 -93.23
CA ALA A 859 38.01 -20.65 -93.65
C ALA A 859 37.61 -19.57 -92.61
N ASN A 860 36.75 -19.88 -91.63
CA ASN A 860 36.18 -18.92 -90.68
C ASN A 860 36.46 -19.25 -89.19
N ILE A 861 37.32 -20.23 -88.93
CA ILE A 861 37.91 -20.51 -87.61
C ILE A 861 39.01 -19.47 -87.32
N ILE A 862 38.89 -18.81 -86.17
CA ILE A 862 39.90 -17.90 -85.60
C ILE A 862 40.36 -18.52 -84.27
N CYS A 863 41.66 -18.58 -84.02
CA CYS A 863 42.23 -19.22 -82.83
C CYS A 863 42.97 -18.20 -81.94
N ASP A 864 42.71 -18.22 -80.63
CA ASP A 864 43.65 -17.68 -79.64
C ASP A 864 44.53 -18.82 -79.12
N LEU A 865 45.73 -18.95 -79.70
CA LEU A 865 46.76 -19.90 -79.30
C LEU A 865 47.56 -19.45 -78.06
N LYS A 866 47.24 -18.29 -77.47
CA LYS A 866 47.88 -17.72 -76.27
C LYS A 866 46.91 -17.52 -75.12
N ILE A 867 45.65 -17.95 -75.26
CA ILE A 867 44.60 -17.73 -74.25
C ILE A 867 45.03 -18.21 -72.86
N GLY A 868 45.73 -19.34 -72.77
CA GLY A 868 46.20 -19.92 -71.51
C GLY A 868 47.24 -19.06 -70.77
N ILE A 869 47.97 -18.17 -71.46
CA ILE A 869 48.79 -17.11 -70.86
C ILE A 869 47.91 -15.89 -70.57
N ASN A 870 47.09 -15.47 -71.54
CA ASN A 870 46.29 -14.25 -71.47
C ASN A 870 45.31 -14.22 -70.29
N VAL A 871 44.80 -15.37 -69.82
CA VAL A 871 43.86 -15.45 -68.67
C VAL A 871 44.53 -15.54 -67.29
N GLN A 872 45.86 -15.64 -67.20
CA GLN A 872 46.55 -15.87 -65.92
C GLN A 872 46.27 -14.78 -64.86
N PRO A 873 46.32 -13.47 -65.15
CA PRO A 873 46.07 -12.43 -64.14
C PRO A 873 44.63 -12.40 -63.61
N GLU A 874 43.67 -12.83 -64.44
CA GLU A 874 42.25 -12.98 -64.08
C GLU A 874 42.01 -14.24 -63.22
N VAL A 875 42.79 -15.30 -63.45
CA VAL A 875 42.81 -16.50 -62.62
C VAL A 875 43.42 -16.22 -61.25
N GLU A 876 44.53 -15.47 -61.16
CA GLU A 876 45.15 -15.06 -59.90
C GLU A 876 44.16 -14.27 -59.01
N LYS A 877 43.42 -13.33 -59.59
CA LYS A 877 42.36 -12.57 -58.88
C LYS A 877 41.26 -13.49 -58.33
N SER A 878 40.88 -14.53 -59.08
CA SER A 878 39.92 -15.53 -58.60
C SER A 878 40.48 -16.35 -57.43
N LEU A 879 41.74 -16.78 -57.49
CA LEU A 879 42.37 -17.55 -56.41
C LEU A 879 42.51 -16.72 -55.12
N ALA A 880 42.87 -15.44 -55.20
CA ALA A 880 42.90 -14.55 -54.04
C ALA A 880 41.52 -14.37 -53.37
N ILE A 881 40.43 -14.35 -54.15
CA ILE A 881 39.05 -14.32 -53.60
C ILE A 881 38.71 -15.65 -52.91
N ASP A 882 39.16 -16.78 -53.47
CA ASP A 882 38.95 -18.10 -52.86
C ASP A 882 39.75 -18.27 -51.55
N GLU A 883 40.96 -17.70 -51.45
CA GLU A 883 41.74 -17.63 -50.19
C GLU A 883 41.04 -16.76 -49.13
N ILE A 884 40.51 -15.59 -49.50
CA ILE A 884 39.74 -14.73 -48.60
C ILE A 884 38.52 -15.49 -48.03
N LYS A 885 37.79 -16.23 -48.87
CA LYS A 885 36.67 -17.09 -48.44
C LYS A 885 37.10 -18.24 -47.52
N ALA A 886 38.32 -18.73 -47.65
CA ALA A 886 38.87 -19.82 -46.83
C ALA A 886 39.37 -19.35 -45.45
N SER A 887 39.54 -18.04 -45.22
CA SER A 887 40.05 -17.50 -43.96
C SER A 887 39.07 -17.71 -42.77
N HIS A 888 39.63 -18.02 -41.58
CA HIS A 888 38.88 -18.48 -40.41
C HIS A 888 39.02 -17.53 -39.20
N ASN A 889 38.73 -16.24 -39.40
CA ASN A 889 38.72 -15.22 -38.35
C ASN A 889 37.29 -14.93 -37.83
N GLU A 890 37.18 -14.21 -36.70
CA GLU A 890 35.91 -13.89 -36.01
C GLU A 890 34.91 -13.10 -36.86
N PHE A 891 35.39 -12.32 -37.84
CA PHE A 891 34.56 -11.61 -38.81
C PHE A 891 34.90 -12.09 -40.22
N ARG A 892 33.89 -12.43 -41.02
CA ARG A 892 34.04 -12.96 -42.39
C ARG A 892 33.32 -12.09 -43.41
N LEU A 893 33.94 -11.89 -44.57
CA LEU A 893 33.31 -11.30 -45.76
C LEU A 893 32.48 -12.36 -46.48
N SER A 894 31.19 -12.08 -46.70
CA SER A 894 30.32 -12.90 -47.56
C SER A 894 30.20 -12.28 -48.96
N ILE A 895 30.18 -13.13 -49.99
CA ILE A 895 30.05 -12.73 -51.39
C ILE A 895 28.87 -13.50 -51.98
N LYS A 896 27.85 -12.78 -52.46
CA LYS A 896 26.49 -13.32 -52.69
C LYS A 896 26.27 -14.08 -54.01
N ASP A 897 27.27 -14.18 -54.89
CA ASP A 897 27.25 -14.99 -56.11
C ASP A 897 28.63 -15.67 -56.31
N PRO A 898 28.70 -17.02 -56.45
CA PRO A 898 29.95 -17.73 -56.68
C PRO A 898 30.35 -17.88 -58.16
N SER A 899 29.49 -17.54 -59.12
CA SER A 899 29.58 -17.95 -60.53
C SER A 899 30.54 -17.13 -61.40
N MET A 900 31.80 -17.02 -60.98
CA MET A 900 32.84 -16.25 -61.68
C MET A 900 32.99 -16.66 -63.16
N LYS A 901 33.08 -15.67 -64.06
CA LYS A 901 33.28 -15.85 -65.51
C LYS A 901 34.26 -14.80 -66.04
N VAL A 902 35.22 -15.24 -66.85
CA VAL A 902 36.19 -14.35 -67.52
C VAL A 902 35.51 -13.79 -68.78
N HIS A 903 35.52 -12.46 -68.92
CA HIS A 903 34.83 -11.75 -69.99
C HIS A 903 35.83 -11.21 -71.01
N ILE A 904 35.99 -11.92 -72.13
CA ILE A 904 36.96 -11.60 -73.18
C ILE A 904 36.35 -10.54 -74.10
N ARG A 905 36.92 -9.33 -74.10
CA ARG A 905 36.41 -8.18 -74.88
C ARG A 905 36.51 -8.44 -76.38
N LYS A 906 35.44 -8.14 -77.13
CA LYS A 906 35.35 -8.39 -78.58
C LYS A 906 36.51 -7.83 -79.41
N ASN A 907 37.14 -6.73 -78.97
CA ASN A 907 38.31 -6.15 -79.64
C ASN A 907 39.57 -7.04 -79.63
N HIS A 908 39.68 -8.01 -78.71
CA HIS A 908 40.76 -9.01 -78.69
C HIS A 908 40.73 -9.91 -79.93
N PHE A 909 39.54 -10.28 -80.36
CA PHE A 909 39.25 -11.23 -81.44
C PHE A 909 39.70 -10.67 -82.78
N PHE A 910 39.43 -9.39 -83.02
CA PHE A 910 39.84 -8.66 -84.22
C PHE A 910 41.36 -8.41 -84.31
N GLN A 911 42.15 -8.78 -83.29
CA GLN A 911 43.62 -8.70 -83.30
C GLN A 911 44.29 -10.06 -83.56
N LEU A 912 43.54 -11.16 -83.45
CA LEU A 912 44.01 -12.51 -83.77
C LEU A 912 44.16 -12.68 -85.29
N LYS A 913 45.16 -13.47 -85.69
CA LYS A 913 45.45 -13.80 -87.10
C LYS A 913 45.67 -15.28 -87.35
N ASP A 914 45.71 -16.09 -86.29
CA ASP A 914 45.98 -17.52 -86.35
C ASP A 914 44.66 -18.25 -86.69
N GLY A 915 44.67 -19.07 -87.74
CA GLY A 915 43.53 -19.86 -88.17
C GLY A 915 43.75 -21.37 -87.96
N PHE A 916 42.95 -22.17 -88.66
CA PHE A 916 42.99 -23.64 -88.54
C PHE A 916 44.36 -24.23 -88.94
N SER A 917 45.08 -23.62 -89.89
CA SER A 917 46.42 -24.06 -90.32
C SER A 917 47.48 -23.80 -89.24
N GLU A 918 47.43 -22.65 -88.58
CA GLU A 918 48.35 -22.27 -87.50
C GLU A 918 48.11 -23.14 -86.25
N LEU A 919 46.84 -23.41 -85.93
CA LEU A 919 46.44 -24.40 -84.92
C LEU A 919 46.99 -25.80 -85.25
N GLN A 920 46.81 -26.27 -86.50
CA GLN A 920 47.31 -27.59 -86.93
C GLN A 920 48.84 -27.66 -86.82
N ASN A 921 49.56 -26.60 -87.21
CA ASN A 921 51.01 -26.51 -87.06
C ASN A 921 51.44 -26.53 -85.58
N LYS A 922 50.77 -25.77 -84.70
CA LYS A 922 51.12 -25.69 -83.27
C LYS A 922 50.86 -27.00 -82.53
N ILE A 923 49.81 -27.73 -82.89
CA ILE A 923 49.53 -29.08 -82.38
C ILE A 923 50.60 -30.08 -82.86
N ASN A 924 51.01 -30.01 -84.14
CA ASN A 924 52.10 -30.86 -84.66
C ASN A 924 53.44 -30.57 -83.97
N GLU A 925 53.75 -29.30 -83.66
CA GLU A 925 54.97 -28.91 -82.93
C GLU A 925 55.02 -29.50 -81.51
N LEU A 926 53.86 -29.58 -80.83
CA LEU A 926 53.78 -29.95 -79.41
C LEU A 926 53.48 -31.43 -79.15
N LEU A 927 52.85 -32.15 -80.10
CA LEU A 927 52.37 -33.53 -79.90
C LEU A 927 53.16 -34.60 -80.66
N LYS A 928 53.98 -34.24 -81.66
CA LYS A 928 55.02 -35.15 -82.20
C LYS A 928 56.12 -35.33 -81.15
#